data_AF-A0A8C3YFT1-F1
#
_entry.id   AF-A0A8C3YFT1-F1
#
_cell.length_a   1.000
_cell.length_b   1.000
_cell.length_c   1.000
_cell.angle_alpha   90.00
_cell.angle_beta   90.00
_cell.angle_gamma   90.00
#
_symmetry.space_group_name_H-M   'P 1'
#
loop_
_entity.id
_entity.type
_entity.pdbx_description
1 polymer ?
#
loop_
_entity_poly.entity_id
_entity_poly.type
_entity_poly.pdbx_seq_one_letter_code
_entity_poly.pdbx_strand_id
1 'polypeptide(L)'
;MGVWLNKDAYIRDLKRVILCFLLVYMAVLVGTDQDFYSLLGVSKTASSREIRQAFKKLALKLHPDKNPNNPNAHSDFLKINRAYEVLKDEDLRKKYDKYGEKGLADNQEGGQYESWNYYRYDFGIYDDDPEIITLDRREFDAAVNSGELWFVNFYSPGCSHCHDLAPTWRDFAKEVDGLLRIGAVNCGDDRMLCRMKGVSSYPSLFIFQSGMAAVKYQGDRSKESLVNFAMQYVRSTVTELWTGNFVNSIQTAFAAGIGWLITFCSKGGDCLTSRTRLRLSGMLFLNSLDAKEIYLEIMHNLPDFELLSANTLEDRLAHHRWLLFFYFGNNEFSNDPELKKLKTLLKNEHIQVGKFDCSSAPDICSNLYVFQPCLAVFKGQGTKEFEIHHGKKILYDILAFAKESVNSHVTTLGPQNFPTNDKEPWLVDFFAPWCPPCRALLPELRKASKHLYGQLKFGTLDCTIHEGLCNMYNIQAYPTTVVFNQSNIHEYEGHHSAEQILEFIEDLMNPSVVSLTPTTFNELVKQRKHDEIWMVDFYSPWCHPCQVLMPEWKRMARTLTGLINVGSIDCQQYHSFCVQENVRRYPEIRFFPKKTDRAYQYHSYNGWNRDAYSLRIWGLGFLPQESIDLTPQTFNEKVLQGKNHWVVDFYAPWCGPCQNFAPEFELLARMIKGKVKAGKVDCQAYAQTCQKAGIRAYPTVKFYPYEGTRRNIWGEQIDSRDAKEITTLIYEKLENLQNHGKRNKDEL
;
A
#
# COMPACT_ATOMS: atom_id res chain seq x y z
N MET A 1 53.92 -36.32 59.99
CA MET A 1 52.49 -36.27 59.61
C MET A 1 52.42 -35.92 58.14
N GLY A 2 52.13 -36.90 57.29
CA GLY A 2 52.07 -36.73 55.84
C GLY A 2 50.71 -36.18 55.41
N VAL A 3 50.72 -35.09 54.63
CA VAL A 3 49.54 -34.60 53.93
C VAL A 3 49.55 -35.21 52.52
N TRP A 4 48.65 -36.16 52.30
CA TRP A 4 48.37 -36.74 51.00
C TRP A 4 47.63 -35.72 50.13
N LEU A 5 48.31 -35.12 49.15
CA LEU A 5 47.65 -34.38 48.08
C LEU A 5 47.03 -35.39 47.11
N ASN A 6 45.70 -35.48 47.16
CA ASN A 6 44.89 -36.42 46.42
C ASN A 6 44.90 -36.07 44.91
N LYS A 7 45.67 -36.80 44.10
CA LYS A 7 45.82 -36.61 42.64
C LYS A 7 44.47 -36.62 41.90
N ASP A 8 43.47 -37.31 42.43
CA ASP A 8 42.13 -37.41 41.84
C ASP A 8 41.26 -36.16 42.00
N ALA A 9 41.64 -35.22 42.87
CA ALA A 9 40.99 -33.91 42.95
C ALA A 9 41.48 -32.99 41.82
N TYR A 10 42.80 -32.96 41.60
CA TYR A 10 43.43 -32.12 40.59
C TYR A 10 42.99 -32.46 39.15
N ILE A 11 42.88 -33.75 38.83
CA ILE A 11 42.44 -34.20 37.49
C ILE A 11 40.96 -33.86 37.26
N ARG A 12 40.14 -33.83 38.31
CA ARG A 12 38.70 -33.51 38.23
C ARG A 12 38.48 -32.03 38.00
N ASP A 13 39.23 -31.18 38.70
CA ASP A 13 39.18 -29.73 38.51
C ASP A 13 39.76 -29.32 37.16
N LEU A 14 40.84 -29.97 36.70
CA LEU A 14 41.37 -29.74 35.36
C LEU A 14 40.38 -30.15 34.27
N LYS A 15 39.68 -31.28 34.43
CA LYS A 15 38.60 -31.70 33.51
C LYS A 15 37.41 -30.74 33.52
N ARG A 16 37.04 -30.17 34.68
CA ARG A 16 35.98 -29.15 34.77
C ARG A 16 36.38 -27.85 34.12
N VAL A 17 37.63 -27.39 34.32
CA VAL A 17 38.15 -26.18 33.67
C VAL A 17 38.23 -26.37 32.15
N ILE A 18 38.72 -27.52 31.67
CA ILE A 18 38.76 -27.84 30.24
C ILE A 18 37.34 -27.96 29.66
N LEU A 19 36.40 -28.57 30.38
CA LEU A 19 35.00 -28.65 29.96
C LEU A 19 34.33 -27.26 29.93
N CYS A 20 34.61 -26.39 30.91
CA CYS A 20 34.14 -25.01 30.90
C CYS A 20 34.76 -24.21 29.75
N PHE A 21 36.06 -24.36 29.47
CA PHE A 21 36.69 -23.74 28.31
C PHE A 21 36.14 -24.27 26.99
N LEU A 22 35.86 -25.58 26.90
CA LEU A 22 35.20 -26.18 25.73
C LEU A 22 33.75 -25.75 25.58
N LEU A 23 33.00 -25.57 26.68
CA LEU A 23 31.63 -25.07 26.64
C LEU A 23 31.59 -23.58 26.30
N VAL A 24 32.54 -22.78 26.78
CA VAL A 24 32.71 -21.36 26.40
C VAL A 24 33.16 -21.27 24.94
N TYR A 25 34.08 -22.13 24.49
CA TYR A 25 34.52 -22.19 23.09
C TYR A 25 33.40 -22.67 22.15
N MET A 26 32.59 -23.64 22.58
CA MET A 26 31.40 -24.09 21.86
C MET A 26 30.27 -23.04 21.88
N ALA A 27 30.13 -22.26 22.96
CA ALA A 27 29.21 -21.12 23.02
C ALA A 27 29.66 -19.96 22.12
N VAL A 28 30.98 -19.77 21.93
CA VAL A 28 31.56 -18.84 20.95
C VAL A 28 31.42 -19.36 19.50
N LEU A 29 31.26 -20.68 19.32
CA LEU A 29 31.06 -21.33 18.01
C LEU A 29 29.60 -21.60 17.65
N VAL A 30 28.62 -21.22 18.48
CA VAL A 30 27.21 -21.13 18.04
C VAL A 30 27.15 -19.98 17.05
N GLY A 31 27.09 -20.33 15.76
CA GLY A 31 27.19 -19.41 14.64
C GLY A 31 26.30 -18.17 14.81
N THR A 32 26.94 -17.01 14.83
CA THR A 32 26.26 -15.76 14.54
C THR A 32 25.91 -15.78 13.06
N ASP A 33 24.74 -16.29 12.69
CA ASP A 33 24.08 -15.80 11.48
C ASP A 33 23.98 -14.28 11.68
N GLN A 34 24.80 -13.52 10.97
CA GLN A 34 24.85 -12.07 11.14
C GLN A 34 23.56 -11.48 10.59
N ASP A 35 22.71 -11.00 11.50
CA ASP A 35 21.50 -10.24 11.18
C ASP A 35 21.81 -9.09 10.21
N PHE A 36 20.93 -8.83 9.22
CA PHE A 36 21.16 -7.84 8.16
C PHE A 36 21.39 -6.43 8.71
N TYR A 37 20.72 -6.09 9.81
CA TYR A 37 20.92 -4.84 10.51
C TYR A 37 22.35 -4.73 11.09
N SER A 38 22.85 -5.83 11.66
CA SER A 38 24.21 -5.92 12.19
C SER A 38 25.27 -5.85 11.08
N LEU A 39 24.99 -6.44 9.91
CA LEU A 39 25.87 -6.33 8.73
C LEU A 39 26.04 -4.90 8.24
N LEU A 40 24.97 -4.10 8.27
CA LEU A 40 25.02 -2.68 7.90
C LEU A 40 25.47 -1.77 9.06
N GLY A 41 25.53 -2.29 10.29
CA GLY A 41 25.88 -1.50 11.49
C GLY A 41 24.78 -0.51 11.90
N VAL A 42 23.52 -0.88 11.68
CA VAL A 42 22.34 -0.05 12.00
C VAL A 42 21.40 -0.77 12.96
N SER A 43 20.54 -0.01 13.66
CA SER A 43 19.48 -0.56 14.50
C SER A 43 18.33 -1.12 13.65
N LYS A 44 17.54 -2.06 14.20
CA LYS A 44 16.26 -2.49 13.62
C LYS A 44 15.26 -1.34 13.46
N THR A 45 15.42 -0.27 14.23
CA THR A 45 14.61 0.96 14.17
C THR A 45 15.10 1.96 13.10
N ALA A 46 16.17 1.64 12.37
CA ALA A 46 16.77 2.57 11.41
C ALA A 46 15.80 2.90 10.26
N SER A 47 15.75 4.20 9.93
CA SER A 47 15.04 4.75 8.79
C SER A 47 15.71 4.37 7.47
N SER A 48 14.98 4.47 6.36
CA SER A 48 15.51 4.20 5.02
C SER A 48 16.72 5.09 4.69
N ARG A 49 16.75 6.35 5.17
CA ARG A 49 17.90 7.26 5.03
C ARG A 49 19.13 6.73 5.77
N GLU A 50 18.98 6.30 7.03
CA GLU A 50 20.09 5.76 7.82
C GLU A 50 20.63 4.46 7.21
N ILE A 51 19.75 3.59 6.71
CA ILE A 51 20.12 2.37 6.00
C ILE A 51 20.90 2.70 4.73
N ARG A 52 20.44 3.66 3.92
CA ARG A 52 21.17 4.12 2.72
C ARG A 52 22.53 4.71 3.09
N GLN A 53 22.62 5.58 4.08
CA GLN A 53 23.90 6.18 4.51
C GLN A 53 24.89 5.13 5.01
N ALA A 54 24.43 4.19 5.83
CA ALA A 54 25.26 3.10 6.34
C ALA A 54 25.75 2.18 5.20
N PHE A 55 24.84 1.80 4.31
CA PHE A 55 25.19 1.04 3.10
C PHE A 55 26.16 1.81 2.21
N LYS A 56 25.94 3.09 1.92
CA LYS A 56 26.84 3.93 1.11
C LYS A 56 28.26 3.94 1.68
N LYS A 57 28.40 4.11 2.99
CA LYS A 57 29.70 4.09 3.68
C LYS A 57 30.42 2.75 3.52
N LEU A 58 29.69 1.64 3.67
CA LEU A 58 30.23 0.30 3.47
C LEU A 58 30.55 0.02 2.00
N ALA A 59 29.66 0.40 1.09
CA ALA A 59 29.81 0.20 -0.34
C ALA A 59 31.07 0.91 -0.84
N LEU A 60 31.30 2.18 -0.48
CA LEU A 60 32.50 2.92 -0.88
C LEU A 60 33.81 2.30 -0.39
N LYS A 61 33.77 1.58 0.73
CA LYS A 61 34.93 0.92 1.33
C LYS A 61 35.17 -0.49 0.79
N LEU A 62 34.10 -1.28 0.63
CA LEU A 62 34.13 -2.70 0.35
C LEU A 62 33.93 -3.04 -1.14
N HIS A 63 33.63 -2.04 -1.99
CA HIS A 63 33.41 -2.29 -3.41
C HIS A 63 34.57 -3.05 -4.07
N PRO A 64 34.29 -4.06 -4.93
CA PRO A 64 35.33 -4.82 -5.64
C PRO A 64 36.32 -3.94 -6.42
N ASP A 65 35.84 -2.90 -7.12
CA ASP A 65 36.70 -1.93 -7.84
C ASP A 65 37.77 -1.25 -6.97
N LYS A 66 37.54 -1.09 -5.66
CA LYS A 66 38.51 -0.50 -4.72
C LYS A 66 39.35 -1.55 -3.99
N ASN A 67 38.99 -2.82 -4.10
CA ASN A 67 39.64 -3.94 -3.43
C ASN A 67 40.07 -5.02 -4.44
N PRO A 68 40.79 -4.69 -5.53
CA PRO A 68 41.13 -5.65 -6.58
C PRO A 68 42.05 -6.79 -6.11
N ASN A 69 42.76 -6.58 -4.99
CA ASN A 69 43.70 -7.54 -4.42
C ASN A 69 43.04 -8.50 -3.41
N ASN A 70 41.77 -8.29 -3.04
CA ASN A 70 41.05 -9.19 -2.14
C ASN A 70 40.19 -10.17 -2.97
N PRO A 71 40.51 -11.48 -3.00
CA PRO A 71 39.74 -12.47 -3.76
C PRO A 71 38.29 -12.63 -3.26
N ASN A 72 38.00 -12.21 -2.03
CA ASN A 72 36.66 -12.27 -1.44
C ASN A 72 35.89 -10.94 -1.56
N ALA A 73 36.43 -9.90 -2.21
CA ALA A 73 35.79 -8.59 -2.27
C ALA A 73 34.37 -8.64 -2.85
N HIS A 74 34.16 -9.47 -3.88
CA HIS A 74 32.84 -9.67 -4.48
C HIS A 74 31.85 -10.32 -3.51
N SER A 75 32.24 -11.41 -2.85
CA SER A 75 31.36 -12.14 -1.93
C SER A 75 31.05 -11.33 -0.67
N ASP A 76 32.02 -10.56 -0.16
CA ASP A 76 31.82 -9.67 0.98
C ASP A 76 30.90 -8.48 0.63
N PHE A 77 31.05 -7.92 -0.57
CA PHE A 77 30.13 -6.88 -1.06
C PHE A 77 28.71 -7.41 -1.27
N LEU A 78 28.56 -8.62 -1.82
CA LEU A 78 27.24 -9.23 -2.02
C LEU A 78 26.46 -9.41 -0.70
N LYS A 79 27.14 -9.68 0.41
CA LYS A 79 26.49 -9.78 1.73
C LYS A 79 25.84 -8.46 2.15
N ILE A 80 26.60 -7.35 2.09
CA ILE A 80 26.07 -6.03 2.44
C ILE A 80 25.04 -5.53 1.42
N ASN A 81 25.20 -5.87 0.14
CA ASN A 81 24.26 -5.52 -0.91
C ASN A 81 22.93 -6.25 -0.68
N ARG A 82 22.95 -7.55 -0.41
CA ARG A 82 21.74 -8.32 -0.08
C ARG A 82 21.04 -7.77 1.16
N ALA A 83 21.80 -7.43 2.21
CA ALA A 83 21.24 -6.79 3.40
C ALA A 83 20.56 -5.45 3.05
N TYR A 84 21.21 -4.61 2.22
CA TYR A 84 20.63 -3.36 1.76
C TYR A 84 19.38 -3.55 0.90
N GLU A 85 19.41 -4.42 -0.10
CA GLU A 85 18.28 -4.69 -1.00
C GLU A 85 17.06 -5.20 -0.24
N VAL A 86 17.27 -6.01 0.80
CA VAL A 86 16.18 -6.49 1.67
C VAL A 86 15.70 -5.40 2.62
N LEU A 87 16.60 -4.64 3.25
CA LEU A 87 16.22 -3.66 4.27
C LEU A 87 15.69 -2.34 3.68
N LYS A 88 16.01 -2.03 2.42
CA LYS A 88 15.47 -0.86 1.70
C LYS A 88 14.03 -1.09 1.23
N ASP A 89 13.69 -2.34 0.90
CA ASP A 89 12.36 -2.75 0.47
C ASP A 89 11.54 -3.13 1.70
N GLU A 90 10.40 -2.47 1.90
CA GLU A 90 9.65 -2.67 3.14
C GLU A 90 8.97 -4.03 3.25
N ASP A 91 8.58 -4.64 2.13
CA ASP A 91 7.94 -5.96 2.13
C ASP A 91 8.99 -7.04 2.43
N LEU A 92 10.16 -6.93 1.82
CA LEU A 92 11.30 -7.82 2.11
C LEU A 92 11.79 -7.63 3.55
N ARG A 93 11.87 -6.38 4.03
CA ARG A 93 12.23 -6.08 5.42
C ARG A 93 11.24 -6.68 6.40
N LYS A 94 9.92 -6.53 6.17
CA LYS A 94 8.89 -7.16 7.00
C LYS A 94 9.01 -8.68 7.00
N LYS A 95 9.19 -9.27 5.81
CA LYS A 95 9.34 -10.73 5.67
C LYS A 95 10.58 -11.24 6.40
N TYR A 96 11.67 -10.48 6.33
CA TYR A 96 12.88 -10.75 7.08
C TYR A 96 12.68 -10.62 8.59
N ASP A 97 11.98 -9.58 9.04
CA ASP A 97 11.67 -9.37 10.45
C ASP A 97 10.76 -10.50 11.01
N LYS A 98 9.82 -11.01 10.21
CA LYS A 98 8.87 -12.08 10.59
C LYS A 98 9.49 -13.49 10.52
N TYR A 99 10.29 -13.77 9.50
CA TYR A 99 10.72 -15.15 9.17
C TYR A 99 12.24 -15.35 9.06
N GLY A 100 13.03 -14.29 9.23
CA GLY A 100 14.47 -14.30 8.99
C GLY A 100 14.85 -14.58 7.53
N GLU A 101 16.10 -15.00 7.29
CA GLU A 101 16.59 -15.30 5.93
C GLU A 101 15.81 -16.43 5.22
N LYS A 102 15.21 -17.36 5.99
CA LYS A 102 14.42 -18.47 5.43
C LYS A 102 13.21 -17.97 4.64
N GLY A 103 12.63 -16.83 5.04
CA GLY A 103 11.53 -16.19 4.31
C GLY A 103 11.95 -15.64 2.94
N LEU A 104 13.24 -15.44 2.70
CA LEU A 104 13.76 -14.78 1.49
C LEU A 104 14.24 -15.77 0.42
N ALA A 105 14.09 -17.08 0.65
CA ALA A 105 14.72 -18.14 -0.14
C ALA A 105 14.31 -18.20 -1.64
N ASP A 106 13.17 -17.63 -2.01
CA ASP A 106 12.66 -17.66 -3.39
C ASP A 106 13.14 -16.47 -4.26
N ASN A 107 13.73 -15.42 -3.67
CA ASN A 107 14.29 -14.27 -4.40
C ASN A 107 15.81 -14.39 -4.53
N GLN A 108 16.27 -15.30 -5.40
CA GLN A 108 17.69 -15.43 -5.76
C GLN A 108 18.13 -14.40 -6.81
N GLU A 109 18.14 -13.10 -6.50
CA GLU A 109 18.92 -12.14 -7.30
C GLU A 109 19.51 -11.00 -6.43
N GLY A 110 20.34 -11.36 -5.43
CA GLY A 110 21.20 -10.38 -4.74
C GLY A 110 22.46 -9.99 -5.54
N GLY A 111 22.58 -10.44 -6.79
CA GLY A 111 23.82 -10.49 -7.55
C GLY A 111 24.20 -9.21 -8.31
N GLN A 112 23.26 -8.28 -8.51
CA GLN A 112 23.53 -7.03 -9.22
C GLN A 112 23.78 -5.90 -8.24
N TYR A 113 24.89 -5.21 -8.46
CA TYR A 113 25.25 -3.98 -7.78
C TYR A 113 25.84 -3.01 -8.79
N GLU A 114 25.75 -1.73 -8.49
CA GLU A 114 26.21 -0.67 -9.36
C GLU A 114 27.72 -0.44 -9.21
N SER A 115 28.32 0.33 -10.12
CA SER A 115 29.76 0.65 -10.04
C SER A 115 30.12 1.45 -8.78
N TRP A 116 31.41 1.45 -8.40
CA TRP A 116 31.86 2.30 -7.29
C TRP A 116 31.56 3.79 -7.53
N ASN A 117 31.65 4.24 -8.78
CA ASN A 117 31.34 5.62 -9.16
C ASN A 117 29.88 5.97 -8.90
N TYR A 118 28.95 5.05 -9.18
CA TYR A 118 27.54 5.25 -8.87
C TYR A 118 27.33 5.47 -7.38
N TYR A 119 27.89 4.60 -6.52
CA TYR A 119 27.75 4.76 -5.07
C TYR A 119 28.40 6.04 -4.53
N ARG A 120 29.42 6.55 -5.24
CA ARG A 120 30.15 7.76 -4.85
C ARG A 120 29.43 9.05 -5.23
N TYR A 121 28.78 9.07 -6.39
CA TYR A 121 28.25 10.30 -6.98
C TYR A 121 26.72 10.29 -7.10
N ASP A 122 26.13 9.15 -7.48
CA ASP A 122 24.71 9.04 -7.85
C ASP A 122 23.83 8.55 -6.69
N PHE A 123 24.39 7.79 -5.76
CA PHE A 123 23.65 7.18 -4.66
C PHE A 123 23.45 8.14 -3.48
N GLY A 124 22.19 8.31 -3.05
CA GLY A 124 21.83 9.14 -1.91
C GLY A 124 22.31 10.59 -2.07
N ILE A 125 22.04 11.21 -3.24
CA ILE A 125 22.55 12.55 -3.61
C ILE A 125 22.28 13.59 -2.52
N TYR A 126 21.11 13.52 -1.88
CA TYR A 126 20.66 14.47 -0.86
C TYR A 126 20.60 13.89 0.56
N ASP A 127 21.09 12.66 0.77
CA ASP A 127 20.99 11.98 2.08
C ASP A 127 21.85 12.67 3.17
N ASP A 128 22.80 13.52 2.81
CA ASP A 128 23.65 14.25 3.76
C ASP A 128 23.23 15.73 3.92
N ASP A 129 22.16 16.15 3.25
CA ASP A 129 21.63 17.52 3.27
C ASP A 129 20.41 17.59 4.19
N PRO A 130 20.49 18.19 5.39
CA PRO A 130 19.37 18.18 6.34
C PRO A 130 18.19 19.06 5.90
N GLU A 131 18.43 20.12 5.11
CA GLU A 131 17.40 21.02 4.61
C GLU A 131 16.57 20.42 3.45
N ILE A 132 17.04 19.31 2.87
CA ILE A 132 16.37 18.64 1.74
C ILE A 132 15.65 17.40 2.26
N ILE A 133 14.32 17.41 2.12
CA ILE A 133 13.46 16.32 2.54
C ILE A 133 13.32 15.34 1.38
N THR A 134 13.91 14.15 1.52
CA THR A 134 13.68 13.06 0.57
C THR A 134 12.30 12.47 0.79
N LEU A 135 11.45 12.47 -0.24
CA LEU A 135 10.07 11.98 -0.18
C LEU A 135 9.92 10.67 -0.98
N ASP A 136 9.27 9.67 -0.39
CA ASP A 136 8.85 8.44 -1.08
C ASP A 136 7.40 8.51 -1.59
N ARG A 137 6.94 7.48 -2.34
CA ARG A 137 5.57 7.39 -2.86
C ARG A 137 4.47 7.60 -1.80
N ARG A 138 4.66 7.15 -0.56
CA ARG A 138 3.58 7.06 0.45
C ARG A 138 3.43 8.34 1.22
N GLU A 139 4.55 8.96 1.60
CA GLU A 139 4.52 10.23 2.34
C GLU A 139 4.33 11.45 1.43
N PHE A 140 4.61 11.33 0.13
CA PHE A 140 4.59 12.46 -0.81
C PHE A 140 3.31 13.29 -0.74
N ASP A 141 2.15 12.67 -0.91
CA ASP A 141 0.88 13.40 -0.99
C ASP A 141 0.49 14.06 0.34
N ALA A 142 0.76 13.39 1.47
CA ALA A 142 0.50 13.95 2.78
C ALA A 142 1.44 15.13 3.08
N ALA A 143 2.72 15.01 2.71
CA ALA A 143 3.73 16.05 2.89
C ALA A 143 3.39 17.31 2.08
N VAL A 144 3.21 17.19 0.75
CA VAL A 144 3.02 18.35 -0.13
C VAL A 144 1.65 19.03 0.04
N ASN A 145 0.65 18.32 0.58
CA ASN A 145 -0.67 18.87 0.90
C ASN A 145 -0.83 19.27 2.38
N SER A 146 0.24 19.21 3.19
CA SER A 146 0.22 19.60 4.60
C SER A 146 -0.28 21.04 4.79
N GLY A 147 -0.06 21.93 3.82
CA GLY A 147 -0.49 23.34 3.84
C GLY A 147 0.69 24.31 3.77
N GLU A 148 1.90 23.82 4.01
CA GLU A 148 3.12 24.54 3.68
C GLU A 148 3.31 24.62 2.15
N LEU A 149 4.10 25.59 1.71
CA LEU A 149 4.55 25.68 0.33
C LEU A 149 5.73 24.70 0.16
N TRP A 150 5.70 23.86 -0.86
CA TRP A 150 6.75 22.90 -1.18
C TRP A 150 7.33 23.18 -2.55
N PHE A 151 8.64 23.05 -2.70
CA PHE A 151 9.31 23.02 -4.00
C PHE A 151 10.14 21.75 -4.09
N VAL A 152 9.75 20.87 -5.00
CA VAL A 152 10.26 19.50 -5.07
C VAL A 152 11.04 19.27 -6.35
N ASN A 153 12.24 18.70 -6.20
CA ASN A 153 13.08 18.24 -7.29
C ASN A 153 12.87 16.74 -7.57
N PHE A 154 12.26 16.43 -8.71
CA PHE A 154 12.18 15.07 -9.24
C PHE A 154 13.41 14.78 -10.09
N TYR A 155 14.31 13.94 -9.57
CA TYR A 155 15.61 13.65 -10.18
C TYR A 155 15.78 12.16 -10.47
N SER A 156 16.86 11.82 -11.17
CA SER A 156 17.29 10.44 -11.41
C SER A 156 18.79 10.31 -11.10
N PRO A 157 19.27 9.18 -10.53
CA PRO A 157 20.66 9.05 -10.07
C PRO A 157 21.71 9.19 -11.20
N GLY A 158 21.44 8.62 -12.38
CA GLY A 158 22.37 8.63 -13.52
C GLY A 158 22.21 9.83 -14.46
N CYS A 159 21.60 10.92 -14.02
CA CYS A 159 21.25 12.07 -14.85
C CYS A 159 22.27 13.21 -14.67
N SER A 160 23.06 13.51 -15.71
CA SER A 160 24.06 14.59 -15.67
C SER A 160 23.46 15.94 -15.26
N HIS A 161 22.31 16.31 -15.83
CA HIS A 161 21.63 17.57 -15.47
C HIS A 161 21.14 17.61 -14.02
N CYS A 162 20.93 16.45 -13.40
CA CYS A 162 20.53 16.33 -12.01
C CYS A 162 21.74 16.55 -11.10
N HIS A 163 22.92 16.07 -11.51
CA HIS A 163 24.20 16.38 -10.87
C HIS A 163 24.58 17.84 -10.99
N ASP A 164 24.40 18.44 -12.16
CA ASP A 164 24.64 19.89 -12.37
C ASP A 164 23.75 20.73 -11.45
N LEU A 165 22.51 20.30 -11.22
CA LEU A 165 21.56 20.98 -10.34
C LEU A 165 21.88 20.75 -8.85
N ALA A 166 22.40 19.59 -8.46
CA ALA A 166 22.47 19.20 -7.05
C ALA A 166 23.20 20.21 -6.14
N PRO A 167 24.37 20.79 -6.50
CA PRO A 167 24.99 21.86 -5.70
C PRO A 167 24.07 23.08 -5.56
N THR A 168 23.47 23.53 -6.67
CA THR A 168 22.56 24.68 -6.66
C THR A 168 21.30 24.41 -5.83
N TRP A 169 20.79 23.17 -5.84
CA TRP A 169 19.62 22.79 -5.05
C TRP A 169 19.91 22.80 -3.55
N ARG A 170 21.13 22.40 -3.13
CA ARG A 170 21.58 22.52 -1.74
C ARG A 170 21.70 23.97 -1.29
N ASP A 171 22.35 24.80 -2.10
CA ASP A 171 22.50 26.22 -1.79
C ASP A 171 21.16 26.96 -1.80
N PHE A 172 20.25 26.56 -2.71
CA PHE A 172 18.88 27.03 -2.73
C PHE A 172 18.12 26.62 -1.48
N ALA A 173 18.20 25.35 -1.06
CA ALA A 173 17.56 24.84 0.15
C ALA A 173 18.00 25.62 1.39
N LYS A 174 19.31 25.87 1.53
CA LYS A 174 19.85 26.72 2.59
C LYS A 174 19.36 28.16 2.49
N GLU A 175 19.14 28.70 1.29
CA GLU A 175 18.66 30.07 1.08
C GLU A 175 17.20 30.30 1.46
N VAL A 176 16.37 29.27 1.32
CA VAL A 176 14.92 29.36 1.55
C VAL A 176 14.43 28.49 2.72
N ASP A 177 15.35 28.00 3.54
CA ASP A 177 15.04 27.23 4.74
C ASP A 177 14.14 28.04 5.69
N GLY A 178 12.94 27.52 5.94
CA GLY A 178 11.86 28.17 6.71
C GLY A 178 10.75 28.82 5.87
N LEU A 179 10.98 29.16 4.59
CA LEU A 179 9.97 29.79 3.70
C LEU A 179 9.04 28.80 3.09
N LEU A 180 9.67 27.77 2.56
CA LEU A 180 9.05 26.70 1.86
C LEU A 180 9.88 25.48 2.14
N ARG A 181 9.25 24.32 2.04
CA ARG A 181 9.92 23.04 2.20
C ARG A 181 10.57 22.65 0.90
N ILE A 182 11.84 22.24 0.97
CA ILE A 182 12.57 21.75 -0.18
C ILE A 182 12.55 20.24 -0.17
N GLY A 183 11.95 19.67 -1.21
CA GLY A 183 11.81 18.23 -1.39
C GLY A 183 12.73 17.69 -2.48
N ALA A 184 13.05 16.40 -2.38
CA ALA A 184 13.67 15.64 -3.47
C ALA A 184 13.01 14.27 -3.60
N VAL A 185 12.71 13.87 -4.84
CA VAL A 185 12.15 12.55 -5.16
C VAL A 185 13.10 11.84 -6.12
N ASN A 186 13.57 10.66 -5.72
CA ASN A 186 14.40 9.82 -6.56
C ASN A 186 13.51 8.98 -7.50
N CYS A 187 13.35 9.40 -8.74
CA CYS A 187 12.57 8.66 -9.73
C CYS A 187 13.22 7.35 -10.19
N GLY A 188 14.48 7.11 -9.85
CA GLY A 188 15.13 5.81 -10.05
C GLY A 188 14.47 4.73 -9.19
N ASP A 189 14.20 5.08 -7.93
CA ASP A 189 13.57 4.21 -6.92
C ASP A 189 12.03 4.28 -7.03
N ASP A 190 11.46 5.48 -7.17
CA ASP A 190 10.01 5.74 -7.18
C ASP A 190 9.46 6.08 -8.59
N ARG A 191 9.74 5.22 -9.58
CA ARG A 191 9.31 5.43 -10.98
C ARG A 191 7.81 5.70 -11.11
N MET A 192 7.00 5.01 -10.31
CA MET A 192 5.55 5.07 -10.38
C MET A 192 5.00 6.41 -9.87
N LEU A 193 5.53 6.93 -8.75
CA LEU A 193 5.21 8.27 -8.25
C LEU A 193 5.52 9.33 -9.31
N CYS A 194 6.72 9.28 -9.90
CA CYS A 194 7.13 10.25 -10.92
C CYS A 194 6.22 10.21 -12.15
N ARG A 195 5.83 9.02 -12.62
CA ARG A 195 4.86 8.87 -13.70
C ARG A 195 3.49 9.45 -13.34
N MET A 196 2.98 9.17 -12.13
CA MET A 196 1.70 9.71 -11.65
C MET A 196 1.70 11.23 -11.56
N LYS A 197 2.83 11.85 -11.19
CA LYS A 197 2.98 13.31 -11.13
C LYS A 197 3.33 13.94 -12.49
N GLY A 198 3.28 13.18 -13.57
CA GLY A 198 3.52 13.70 -14.93
C GLY A 198 4.97 14.10 -15.19
N VAL A 199 5.93 13.50 -14.48
CA VAL A 199 7.36 13.74 -14.70
C VAL A 199 7.81 12.97 -15.94
N SER A 200 8.14 13.71 -17.00
CA SER A 200 8.59 13.15 -18.29
C SER A 200 10.07 13.40 -18.59
N SER A 201 10.76 14.24 -17.80
CA SER A 201 12.18 14.55 -17.97
C SER A 201 12.84 14.89 -16.64
N TYR A 202 14.16 14.71 -16.55
CA TYR A 202 14.93 14.92 -15.32
C TYR A 202 16.01 16.00 -15.50
N PRO A 203 16.25 16.84 -14.47
CA PRO A 203 15.38 17.04 -13.32
C PRO A 203 14.12 17.83 -13.72
N SER A 204 13.00 17.53 -13.06
CA SER A 204 11.75 18.32 -13.14
C SER A 204 11.45 18.94 -11.78
N LEU A 205 11.18 20.25 -11.76
CA LEU A 205 10.99 21.02 -10.54
C LEU A 205 9.53 21.50 -10.46
N PHE A 206 8.87 21.28 -9.33
CA PHE A 206 7.46 21.61 -9.15
C PHE A 206 7.20 22.27 -7.79
N ILE A 207 6.36 23.32 -7.80
CA ILE A 207 5.79 23.90 -6.59
C ILE A 207 4.45 23.23 -6.27
N PHE A 208 4.24 22.91 -5.01
CA PHE A 208 3.01 22.35 -4.46
C PHE A 208 2.53 23.19 -3.27
N GLN A 209 1.22 23.36 -3.15
CA GLN A 209 0.57 23.92 -1.96
C GLN A 209 -0.86 23.38 -1.88
N SER A 210 -1.34 23.10 -0.67
CA SER A 210 -2.71 22.66 -0.45
C SER A 210 -3.73 23.59 -1.13
N GLY A 211 -4.61 23.02 -1.94
CA GLY A 211 -5.64 23.77 -2.69
C GLY A 211 -5.16 24.41 -3.99
N MET A 212 -3.91 24.19 -4.40
CA MET A 212 -3.34 24.67 -5.67
C MET A 212 -2.86 23.48 -6.50
N ALA A 213 -3.12 23.52 -7.82
CA ALA A 213 -2.54 22.55 -8.73
C ALA A 213 -1.00 22.70 -8.77
N ALA A 214 -0.28 21.60 -8.94
CA ALA A 214 1.18 21.63 -9.00
C ALA A 214 1.66 22.50 -10.17
N VAL A 215 2.61 23.41 -9.90
CA VAL A 215 3.13 24.33 -10.93
C VAL A 215 4.56 23.94 -11.29
N LYS A 216 4.78 23.64 -12.58
CA LYS A 216 6.10 23.27 -13.10
C LYS A 216 6.96 24.51 -13.30
N TYR A 217 8.19 24.48 -12.78
CA TYR A 217 9.20 25.49 -13.07
C TYR A 217 9.89 25.20 -14.41
N GLN A 218 10.05 26.24 -15.23
CA GLN A 218 10.63 26.15 -16.58
C GLN A 218 11.81 27.11 -16.81
N GLY A 219 12.20 27.88 -15.79
CA GLY A 219 13.30 28.85 -15.90
C GLY A 219 14.69 28.19 -15.86
N ASP A 220 15.72 29.03 -15.92
CA ASP A 220 17.10 28.61 -15.76
C ASP A 220 17.36 28.14 -14.32
N ARG A 221 18.10 27.05 -14.15
CA ARG A 221 18.25 26.41 -12.84
C ARG A 221 19.25 27.11 -11.90
N SER A 222 19.44 28.43 -12.05
CA SER A 222 20.27 29.22 -11.15
C SER A 222 19.57 29.46 -9.81
N LYS A 223 20.34 29.62 -8.73
CA LYS A 223 19.81 29.89 -7.39
C LYS A 223 18.89 31.12 -7.38
N GLU A 224 19.28 32.19 -8.07
CA GLU A 224 18.51 33.44 -8.11
C GLU A 224 17.17 33.25 -8.82
N SER A 225 17.15 32.57 -9.96
CA SER A 225 15.93 32.30 -10.71
C SER A 225 14.96 31.39 -9.93
N LEU A 226 15.48 30.38 -9.22
CA LEU A 226 14.71 29.52 -8.32
C LEU A 226 14.09 30.31 -7.16
N VAL A 227 14.86 31.19 -6.51
CA VAL A 227 14.36 32.07 -5.44
C VAL A 227 13.27 32.99 -5.97
N ASN A 228 13.51 33.66 -7.09
CA ASN A 228 12.56 34.61 -7.66
C ASN A 228 11.25 33.92 -8.06
N PHE A 229 11.31 32.70 -8.59
CA PHE A 229 10.13 31.90 -8.88
C PHE A 229 9.38 31.50 -7.61
N ALA A 230 10.08 30.96 -6.61
CA ALA A 230 9.45 30.53 -5.36
C ALA A 230 8.75 31.69 -4.64
N MET A 231 9.36 32.88 -4.63
CA MET A 231 8.80 34.09 -4.02
C MET A 231 7.46 34.54 -4.65
N GLN A 232 7.15 34.15 -5.89
CA GLN A 232 5.85 34.48 -6.51
C GLN A 232 4.68 33.76 -5.85
N TYR A 233 4.94 32.61 -5.21
CA TYR A 233 3.93 31.77 -4.56
C TYR A 233 3.90 31.96 -3.04
N VAL A 234 4.90 32.66 -2.49
CA VAL A 234 4.93 33.05 -1.09
C VAL A 234 3.90 34.15 -0.87
N ARG A 235 2.94 33.89 0.02
CA ARG A 235 2.00 34.91 0.49
C ARG A 235 2.75 35.89 1.39
N SER A 236 3.23 36.97 0.82
CA SER A 236 3.84 38.09 1.55
C SER A 236 2.95 39.32 1.42
N THR A 237 2.46 39.83 2.54
CA THR A 237 1.72 41.09 2.65
C THR A 237 2.50 42.06 3.53
N VAL A 238 3.04 43.12 2.92
CA VAL A 238 3.68 44.24 3.64
C VAL A 238 2.79 45.46 3.49
N THR A 239 2.26 45.96 4.61
CA THR A 239 1.37 47.11 4.62
C THR A 239 2.14 48.36 5.01
N GLU A 240 2.09 49.41 4.17
CA GLU A 240 2.57 50.73 4.56
C GLU A 240 1.58 51.36 5.56
N LEU A 241 2.09 51.72 6.73
CA LEU A 241 1.30 52.37 7.78
C LEU A 241 1.55 53.88 7.76
N TRP A 242 0.47 54.64 7.78
CA TRP A 242 0.45 56.09 7.92
C TRP A 242 -0.51 56.49 9.05
N THR A 243 -0.48 57.75 9.47
CA THR A 243 -1.27 58.25 10.62
C THR A 243 -2.76 57.90 10.55
N GLY A 244 -3.32 57.81 9.34
CA GLY A 244 -4.74 57.53 9.11
C GLY A 244 -5.15 56.05 9.23
N ASN A 245 -4.23 55.10 9.01
CA ASN A 245 -4.56 53.66 9.11
C ASN A 245 -3.89 52.96 10.30
N PHE A 246 -2.85 53.55 10.90
CA PHE A 246 -2.04 52.92 11.94
C PHE A 246 -2.90 52.37 13.09
N VAL A 247 -3.75 53.21 13.70
CA VAL A 247 -4.57 52.82 14.85
C VAL A 247 -5.54 51.70 14.50
N ASN A 248 -6.26 51.83 13.38
CA ASN A 248 -7.24 50.83 12.95
C ASN A 248 -6.58 49.49 12.62
N SER A 249 -5.42 49.50 11.95
CA SER A 249 -4.64 48.31 11.61
C SER A 249 -4.15 47.57 12.85
N ILE A 250 -3.65 48.29 13.87
CA ILE A 250 -3.24 47.70 15.15
C ILE A 250 -4.44 47.09 15.89
N GLN A 251 -5.51 47.86 16.05
CA GLN A 251 -6.69 47.42 16.82
C GLN A 251 -7.38 46.21 16.17
N THR A 252 -7.53 46.21 14.85
CA THR A 252 -8.14 45.09 14.11
C THR A 252 -7.31 43.81 14.24
N ALA A 253 -5.98 43.92 14.12
CA ALA A 253 -5.10 42.75 14.27
C ALA A 253 -5.11 42.22 15.71
N PHE A 254 -5.09 43.10 16.71
CA PHE A 254 -5.13 42.72 18.11
C PHE A 254 -6.44 42.02 18.48
N ALA A 255 -7.58 42.49 17.96
CA ALA A 255 -8.87 41.83 18.13
C ALA A 255 -8.91 40.43 17.50
N ALA A 256 -8.12 40.20 16.44
CA ALA A 256 -7.94 38.89 15.81
C ALA A 256 -6.85 38.02 16.49
N GLY A 257 -6.19 38.53 17.55
CA GLY A 257 -5.09 37.85 18.23
C GLY A 257 -3.78 37.81 17.44
N ILE A 258 -3.59 38.75 16.50
CA ILE A 258 -2.42 38.84 15.61
C ILE A 258 -1.57 40.07 16.00
N GLY A 259 -0.27 39.88 16.21
CA GLY A 259 0.69 40.96 16.49
C GLY A 259 1.21 41.65 15.22
N TRP A 260 1.84 42.82 15.38
CA TRP A 260 2.48 43.57 14.30
C TRP A 260 4.00 43.63 14.47
N LEU A 261 4.75 43.37 13.39
CA LEU A 261 6.16 43.72 13.27
C LEU A 261 6.27 44.99 12.41
N ILE A 262 6.75 46.08 13.00
CA ILE A 262 6.80 47.40 12.36
C ILE A 262 8.22 47.91 12.34
N THR A 263 8.72 48.25 11.15
CA THR A 263 9.98 48.99 10.98
C THR A 263 9.67 50.47 10.79
N PHE A 264 10.41 51.34 11.46
CA PHE A 264 10.34 52.78 11.27
C PHE A 264 11.56 53.22 10.46
N CYS A 265 11.34 53.94 9.36
CA CYS A 265 12.40 54.40 8.46
C CYS A 265 12.42 55.93 8.43
N SER A 266 13.62 56.51 8.53
CA SER A 266 13.85 57.96 8.40
C SER A 266 14.84 58.24 7.27
N LYS A 267 14.86 59.47 6.75
CA LYS A 267 15.84 59.86 5.73
C LYS A 267 17.25 59.86 6.35
N GLY A 268 18.06 58.87 5.99
CA GLY A 268 19.45 58.71 6.45
C GLY A 268 19.63 57.76 7.66
N GLY A 269 18.55 57.12 8.13
CA GLY A 269 18.63 56.08 9.16
C GLY A 269 18.53 54.67 8.56
N ASP A 270 19.21 53.71 9.17
CA ASP A 270 19.10 52.29 8.81
C ASP A 270 17.75 51.71 9.24
N CYS A 271 17.09 50.98 8.34
CA CYS A 271 15.83 50.28 8.62
C CYS A 271 15.70 49.02 7.75
N LEU A 272 14.68 48.19 7.99
CA LEU A 272 14.51 46.94 7.23
C LEU A 272 14.26 47.22 5.74
N THR A 273 15.10 46.63 4.89
CA THR A 273 15.01 46.75 3.42
C THR A 273 13.73 46.11 2.88
N SER A 274 13.27 46.54 1.69
CA SER A 274 12.07 45.99 1.05
C SER A 274 12.11 44.46 0.91
N ARG A 275 13.26 43.92 0.50
CA ARG A 275 13.49 42.47 0.37
C ARG A 275 13.39 41.75 1.72
N THR A 276 13.93 42.34 2.79
CA THR A 276 13.86 41.79 4.14
C THR A 276 12.43 41.80 4.67
N ARG A 277 11.67 42.87 4.45
CA ARG A 277 10.25 42.96 4.85
C ARG A 277 9.38 41.92 4.13
N LEU A 278 9.56 41.75 2.82
CA LEU A 278 8.83 40.75 2.04
C LEU A 278 9.15 39.33 2.51
N ARG A 279 10.43 39.08 2.82
CA ARG A 279 10.84 37.81 3.39
C ARG A 279 10.23 37.61 4.79
N LEU A 280 10.36 38.55 5.73
CA LEU A 280 9.72 38.47 7.07
C LEU A 280 8.20 38.31 7.01
N SER A 281 7.56 38.83 5.97
CA SER A 281 6.12 38.73 5.76
C SER A 281 5.69 37.34 5.28
N GLY A 282 6.52 36.67 4.49
CA GLY A 282 6.28 35.31 3.99
C GLY A 282 6.94 34.19 4.78
N MET A 283 7.86 34.52 5.68
CA MET A 283 8.90 33.67 6.27
C MET A 283 9.24 34.17 7.68
N LEU A 284 9.47 33.43 8.75
CA LEU A 284 9.85 32.05 9.00
C LEU A 284 11.32 31.60 9.15
N PHE A 285 12.27 32.50 8.90
CA PHE A 285 13.72 32.48 9.20
C PHE A 285 14.46 32.98 7.97
N LEU A 286 15.62 33.62 8.12
CA LEU A 286 16.31 34.33 7.04
C LEU A 286 17.79 34.03 7.03
N ASN A 287 18.47 34.22 5.88
CA ASN A 287 19.92 34.04 5.76
C ASN A 287 20.74 35.31 5.98
N SER A 288 20.09 36.47 6.09
CA SER A 288 20.72 37.64 6.68
C SER A 288 20.73 37.44 8.19
N LEU A 289 21.89 37.51 8.84
CA LEU A 289 22.03 37.40 10.30
C LEU A 289 20.92 38.19 11.02
N ASP A 290 20.73 39.45 10.62
CA ASP A 290 19.74 40.36 11.20
C ASP A 290 18.30 39.84 11.13
N ALA A 291 17.90 39.25 10.02
CA ALA A 291 16.51 38.90 9.81
C ALA A 291 16.18 37.48 10.30
N LYS A 292 17.19 36.60 10.38
CA LYS A 292 17.08 35.30 11.07
C LYS A 292 16.88 35.53 12.56
N GLU A 293 17.70 36.42 13.11
CA GLU A 293 17.71 36.79 14.51
C GLU A 293 16.37 37.40 14.91
N ILE A 294 15.85 38.37 14.14
CA ILE A 294 14.53 38.97 14.36
C ILE A 294 13.43 37.89 14.36
N TYR A 295 13.42 36.99 13.39
CA TYR A 295 12.39 35.96 13.35
C TYR A 295 12.55 34.95 14.51
N LEU A 296 13.78 34.65 14.97
CA LEU A 296 14.05 33.72 16.08
C LEU A 296 13.46 34.35 17.34
N GLU A 297 13.78 35.62 17.55
CA GLU A 297 13.28 36.41 18.64
C GLU A 297 11.76 36.49 18.64
N ILE A 298 11.11 36.77 17.50
CA ILE A 298 9.65 36.80 17.39
C ILE A 298 9.06 35.46 17.81
N MET A 299 9.56 34.34 17.27
CA MET A 299 8.98 33.03 17.56
C MET A 299 9.16 32.59 19.00
N HIS A 300 10.30 32.91 19.60
CA HIS A 300 10.50 32.67 21.03
C HIS A 300 9.50 33.50 21.86
N ASN A 301 9.25 34.75 21.47
CA ASN A 301 8.34 35.66 22.17
C ASN A 301 6.84 35.44 21.88
N LEU A 302 6.47 34.67 20.83
CA LEU A 302 5.07 34.31 20.60
C LEU A 302 4.51 33.55 21.80
N PRO A 303 3.23 33.77 22.18
CA PRO A 303 2.61 33.04 23.26
C PRO A 303 2.64 31.54 22.98
N ASP A 304 2.81 30.74 24.04
CA ASP A 304 2.71 29.29 23.97
C ASP A 304 1.26 28.86 23.70
N PHE A 305 1.03 27.58 23.38
CA PHE A 305 -0.33 27.06 23.18
C PHE A 305 -1.17 27.16 24.46
N GLU A 306 -2.48 27.22 24.30
CA GLU A 306 -3.42 27.28 25.42
C GLU A 306 -3.23 26.06 26.34
N LEU A 307 -3.08 26.30 27.64
CA LEU A 307 -3.04 25.25 28.64
C LEU A 307 -4.47 24.87 29.04
N LEU A 308 -4.88 23.64 28.73
CA LEU A 308 -6.21 23.15 29.06
C LEU A 308 -6.24 22.62 30.50
N SER A 309 -7.30 22.97 31.22
CA SER A 309 -7.58 22.42 32.55
C SER A 309 -8.34 21.10 32.46
N ALA A 310 -8.17 20.22 33.45
CA ALA A 310 -8.89 18.96 33.55
C ALA A 310 -10.43 19.14 33.48
N ASN A 311 -10.95 20.16 34.17
CA ASN A 311 -12.40 20.45 34.23
C ASN A 311 -13.01 20.81 32.88
N THR A 312 -12.22 21.39 31.98
CA THR A 312 -12.68 21.83 30.65
C THR A 312 -12.37 20.82 29.55
N LEU A 313 -11.50 19.83 29.82
CA LEU A 313 -10.96 18.98 28.77
C LEU A 313 -12.03 18.08 28.15
N GLU A 314 -12.81 17.37 28.97
CA GLU A 314 -13.80 16.41 28.45
C GLU A 314 -14.85 17.06 27.56
N ASP A 315 -15.39 18.21 27.99
CA ASP A 315 -16.38 18.97 27.21
C ASP A 315 -15.78 19.50 25.91
N ARG A 316 -14.55 20.02 25.95
CA ARG A 316 -13.86 20.54 24.76
C ARG A 316 -13.55 19.45 23.74
N LEU A 317 -13.10 18.27 24.20
CA LEU A 317 -12.77 17.13 23.35
C LEU A 317 -14.00 16.54 22.66
N ALA A 318 -15.18 16.63 23.28
CA ALA A 318 -16.42 16.14 22.69
C ALA A 318 -16.90 17.00 21.51
N HIS A 319 -16.72 18.32 21.56
CA HIS A 319 -17.36 19.24 20.60
C HIS A 319 -16.43 19.71 19.47
N HIS A 320 -15.13 19.79 19.71
CA HIS A 320 -14.17 20.36 18.78
C HIS A 320 -13.03 19.41 18.46
N ARG A 321 -12.39 19.63 17.31
CA ARG A 321 -11.13 18.97 16.96
C ARG A 321 -10.00 19.61 17.76
N TRP A 322 -9.18 18.80 18.41
CA TRP A 322 -8.06 19.28 19.23
C TRP A 322 -6.78 18.52 18.90
N LEU A 323 -5.71 19.25 18.65
CA LEU A 323 -4.34 18.75 18.67
C LEU A 323 -3.73 19.10 20.04
N LEU A 324 -3.48 18.09 20.86
CA LEU A 324 -3.02 18.26 22.24
C LEU A 324 -1.60 17.74 22.44
N PHE A 325 -0.76 18.60 23.01
CA PHE A 325 0.56 18.25 23.53
C PHE A 325 0.44 17.82 25.00
N PHE A 326 0.55 16.53 25.26
CA PHE A 326 0.54 15.96 26.60
C PHE A 326 1.96 15.94 27.17
N TYR A 327 2.18 16.56 28.33
CA TYR A 327 3.49 16.61 28.98
C TYR A 327 3.38 16.31 30.49
N PHE A 328 4.52 16.11 31.16
CA PHE A 328 4.60 15.72 32.57
C PHE A 328 5.45 16.73 33.35
N GLY A 329 4.82 17.81 33.81
CA GLY A 329 5.44 18.84 34.67
C GLY A 329 6.37 19.76 33.89
N ASN A 330 7.49 19.24 33.37
CA ASN A 330 8.38 19.98 32.48
C ASN A 330 7.86 19.96 31.05
N ASN A 331 7.75 21.15 30.44
CA ASN A 331 7.26 21.35 29.08
C ASN A 331 8.33 20.96 28.05
N GLU A 332 8.52 19.67 27.77
CA GLU A 332 9.53 19.20 26.80
C GLU A 332 9.29 19.70 25.37
N PHE A 333 8.05 20.09 25.03
CA PHE A 333 7.68 20.59 23.71
C PHE A 333 8.03 22.08 23.49
N SER A 334 8.57 22.77 24.50
CA SER A 334 8.94 24.19 24.37
C SER A 334 10.18 24.45 23.50
N ASN A 335 10.88 23.39 23.06
CA ASN A 335 12.20 23.55 22.43
C ASN A 335 12.14 23.92 20.95
N ASP A 336 11.05 23.59 20.24
CA ASP A 336 10.87 24.00 18.85
C ASP A 336 9.81 25.11 18.72
N PRO A 337 10.23 26.38 18.62
CA PRO A 337 9.29 27.47 18.51
C PRO A 337 8.56 27.46 17.16
N GLU A 338 9.05 26.73 16.14
CA GLU A 338 8.40 26.60 14.84
C GLU A 338 7.01 25.96 14.96
N LEU A 339 6.79 25.07 15.93
CA LEU A 339 5.50 24.41 16.15
C LEU A 339 4.36 25.39 16.43
N LYS A 340 4.65 26.61 16.91
CA LYS A 340 3.64 27.64 17.19
C LYS A 340 2.79 28.00 15.95
N LYS A 341 3.31 27.75 14.74
CA LYS A 341 2.59 27.91 13.46
C LYS A 341 1.36 27.01 13.31
N LEU A 342 1.31 25.89 14.03
CA LEU A 342 0.22 24.91 13.93
C LEU A 342 -1.15 25.59 14.14
N LYS A 343 -1.23 26.55 15.07
CA LYS A 343 -2.46 27.31 15.34
C LYS A 343 -3.03 28.00 14.10
N THR A 344 -2.16 28.55 13.25
CA THR A 344 -2.56 29.22 12.01
C THR A 344 -2.79 28.23 10.88
N LEU A 345 -1.88 27.26 10.71
CA LEU A 345 -1.91 26.32 9.58
C LEU A 345 -3.06 25.30 9.67
N LEU A 346 -3.55 25.03 10.87
CA LEU A 346 -4.67 24.12 11.12
C LEU A 346 -6.03 24.84 11.25
N LYS A 347 -6.06 26.18 11.17
CA LYS A 347 -7.28 26.98 11.31
C LYS A 347 -8.37 26.57 10.31
N ASN A 348 -7.99 26.31 9.07
CA ASN A 348 -8.94 25.93 8.01
C ASN A 348 -9.60 24.56 8.22
N GLU A 349 -8.95 23.68 8.99
CA GLU A 349 -9.46 22.35 9.33
C GLU A 349 -10.27 22.35 10.64
N HIS A 350 -10.43 23.54 11.24
CA HIS A 350 -11.09 23.77 12.53
C HIS A 350 -10.48 22.97 13.68
N ILE A 351 -9.16 22.70 13.62
CA ILE A 351 -8.41 22.02 14.69
C ILE A 351 -7.80 23.08 15.61
N GLN A 352 -8.14 23.00 16.89
CA GLN A 352 -7.59 23.83 17.96
C GLN A 352 -6.29 23.20 18.48
N VAL A 353 -5.33 24.02 18.91
CA VAL A 353 -4.02 23.54 19.37
C VAL A 353 -3.81 23.94 20.82
N GLY A 354 -3.52 22.98 21.69
CA GLY A 354 -3.38 23.19 23.12
C GLY A 354 -2.36 22.26 23.78
N LYS A 355 -2.07 22.51 25.06
CA LYS A 355 -1.26 21.63 25.91
C LYS A 355 -2.06 21.12 27.09
N PHE A 356 -1.66 19.98 27.61
CA PHE A 356 -2.21 19.39 28.82
C PHE A 356 -1.11 18.81 29.70
N ASP A 357 -1.06 19.23 30.97
CA ASP A 357 -0.14 18.68 31.96
C ASP A 357 -0.75 17.44 32.62
N CYS A 358 -0.24 16.27 32.28
CA CYS A 358 -0.65 15.01 32.89
C CYS A 358 -0.39 14.97 34.40
N SER A 359 0.54 15.77 34.92
CA SER A 359 0.80 15.85 36.37
C SER A 359 -0.34 16.53 37.13
N SER A 360 -1.12 17.37 36.46
CA SER A 360 -2.26 18.07 37.05
C SER A 360 -3.48 17.18 37.23
N ALA A 361 -3.64 16.15 36.38
CA ALA A 361 -4.71 15.16 36.46
C ALA A 361 -4.24 13.82 35.83
N PRO A 362 -3.50 12.98 36.59
CA PRO A 362 -2.90 11.76 36.07
C PRO A 362 -3.90 10.73 35.53
N ASP A 363 -5.10 10.68 36.10
CA ASP A 363 -6.15 9.74 35.70
C ASP A 363 -6.62 9.96 34.26
N ILE A 364 -6.68 11.22 33.80
CA ILE A 364 -7.06 11.57 32.43
C ILE A 364 -6.07 10.96 31.44
N CYS A 365 -4.77 11.18 31.67
CA CYS A 365 -3.73 10.64 30.80
C CYS A 365 -3.64 9.12 30.88
N SER A 366 -3.79 8.54 32.07
CA SER A 366 -3.76 7.10 32.28
C SER A 366 -4.91 6.38 31.57
N ASN A 367 -6.12 6.97 31.55
CA ASN A 367 -7.27 6.44 30.82
C ASN A 367 -7.10 6.49 29.28
N LEU A 368 -6.25 7.39 28.80
CA LEU A 368 -5.84 7.49 27.39
C LEU A 368 -4.55 6.69 27.10
N TYR A 369 -4.00 5.99 28.09
CA TYR A 369 -2.70 5.31 28.05
C TYR A 369 -1.51 6.20 27.65
N VAL A 370 -1.58 7.46 28.05
CA VAL A 370 -0.48 8.41 27.89
C VAL A 370 0.40 8.35 29.13
N PHE A 371 1.57 7.71 29.00
CA PHE A 371 2.55 7.53 30.08
C PHE A 371 3.85 8.32 29.88
N GLN A 372 3.99 8.98 28.74
CA GLN A 372 5.15 9.77 28.37
C GLN A 372 4.71 10.94 27.49
N PRO A 373 5.52 12.01 27.34
CA PRO A 373 5.16 13.15 26.52
C PRO A 373 4.81 12.76 25.07
N CYS A 374 3.56 12.98 24.69
CA CYS A 374 3.05 12.59 23.38
C CYS A 374 2.17 13.70 22.76
N LEU A 375 1.90 13.54 21.47
CA LEU A 375 1.04 14.42 20.71
C LEU A 375 -0.15 13.58 20.21
N ALA A 376 -1.37 14.01 20.51
CA ALA A 376 -2.58 13.33 20.05
C ALA A 376 -3.52 14.31 19.38
N VAL A 377 -4.23 13.83 18.35
CA VAL A 377 -5.28 14.60 17.69
C VAL A 377 -6.63 13.93 17.91
N PHE A 378 -7.58 14.70 18.41
CA PHE A 378 -8.95 14.29 18.69
C PHE A 378 -9.85 14.75 17.55
N LYS A 379 -10.72 13.86 17.07
CA LYS A 379 -11.54 14.07 15.88
C LYS A 379 -12.79 14.93 16.15
N GLY A 380 -13.21 15.03 17.42
CA GLY A 380 -14.40 15.75 17.84
C GLY A 380 -15.69 15.08 17.36
N GLN A 381 -16.77 15.86 17.16
CA GLN A 381 -18.07 15.40 16.63
C GLN A 381 -18.89 14.50 17.56
N GLY A 382 -18.77 14.71 18.87
CA GLY A 382 -19.48 13.92 19.89
C GLY A 382 -18.83 12.55 20.18
N THR A 383 -17.69 12.24 19.55
CA THR A 383 -16.91 11.03 19.83
C THR A 383 -15.62 11.39 20.58
N LYS A 384 -15.09 10.41 21.33
CA LYS A 384 -13.76 10.50 21.98
C LYS A 384 -12.67 9.89 21.11
N GLU A 385 -12.86 9.83 19.79
CA GLU A 385 -11.89 9.24 18.88
C GLU A 385 -10.63 10.11 18.75
N PHE A 386 -9.49 9.47 18.84
CA PHE A 386 -8.19 10.12 18.72
C PHE A 386 -7.17 9.18 18.08
N GLU A 387 -6.08 9.78 17.60
CA GLU A 387 -4.87 9.08 17.22
C GLU A 387 -3.66 9.76 17.86
N ILE A 388 -2.61 8.98 18.13
CA ILE A 388 -1.32 9.47 18.62
C ILE A 388 -0.35 9.63 17.44
N HIS A 389 0.43 10.70 17.46
CA HIS A 389 1.49 10.95 16.49
C HIS A 389 2.75 10.14 16.85
N HIS A 390 3.23 9.35 15.90
CA HIS A 390 4.43 8.51 16.04
C HIS A 390 5.55 8.90 15.05
N GLY A 391 5.34 9.97 14.29
CA GLY A 391 6.26 10.44 13.27
C GLY A 391 7.41 11.28 13.84
N LYS A 392 8.05 12.05 12.98
CA LYS A 392 9.09 13.00 13.42
C LYS A 392 8.39 14.19 14.07
N LYS A 393 8.86 14.64 15.24
CA LYS A 393 8.31 15.83 15.93
C LYS A 393 8.72 17.13 15.23
N ILE A 394 8.36 17.26 13.95
CA ILE A 394 8.63 18.39 13.07
C ILE A 394 7.32 18.88 12.47
N LEU A 395 7.24 20.18 12.19
CA LEU A 395 5.99 20.85 11.86
C LEU A 395 5.21 20.18 10.72
N TYR A 396 5.84 19.92 9.57
CA TYR A 396 5.13 19.42 8.38
C TYR A 396 4.55 18.01 8.61
N ASP A 397 5.26 17.18 9.36
CA ASP A 397 4.88 15.81 9.66
C ASP A 397 3.69 15.79 10.63
N ILE A 398 3.75 16.63 11.67
CA ILE A 398 2.64 16.86 12.60
C ILE A 398 1.41 17.43 11.86
N LEU A 399 1.63 18.39 10.96
CA LEU A 399 0.58 19.04 10.19
C LEU A 399 -0.12 18.03 9.27
N ALA A 400 0.64 17.24 8.53
CA ALA A 400 0.13 16.17 7.68
C ALA A 400 -0.68 15.15 8.49
N PHE A 401 -0.10 14.66 9.59
CA PHE A 401 -0.76 13.74 10.51
C PHE A 401 -2.09 14.29 11.04
N ALA A 402 -2.09 15.50 11.59
CA ALA A 402 -3.27 16.08 12.21
C ALA A 402 -4.41 16.23 11.21
N LYS A 403 -4.12 16.71 10.00
CA LYS A 403 -5.12 16.87 8.92
C LYS A 403 -5.65 15.54 8.41
N GLU A 404 -4.77 14.57 8.20
CA GLU A 404 -5.17 13.25 7.69
C GLU A 404 -5.99 12.48 8.71
N SER A 405 -5.57 12.50 9.98
CA SER A 405 -6.24 11.79 11.06
C SER A 405 -7.67 12.29 11.29
N VAL A 406 -7.89 13.61 11.45
CA VAL A 406 -9.25 14.15 11.74
C VAL A 406 -10.24 13.98 10.59
N ASN A 407 -9.73 13.73 9.38
CA ASN A 407 -10.51 13.51 8.18
C ASN A 407 -10.58 12.01 7.80
N SER A 408 -10.17 11.12 8.70
CA SER A 408 -10.21 9.66 8.56
C SER A 408 -10.96 9.00 9.73
N HIS A 409 -11.16 7.68 9.66
CA HIS A 409 -11.96 6.92 10.64
C HIS A 409 -11.17 5.85 11.40
N VAL A 410 -9.84 6.03 11.51
CA VAL A 410 -8.97 5.18 12.34
C VAL A 410 -9.04 5.63 13.81
N THR A 411 -9.17 4.72 14.76
CA THR A 411 -9.20 5.07 16.19
C THR A 411 -8.11 4.33 16.99
N THR A 412 -7.57 4.96 18.03
CA THR A 412 -6.65 4.27 18.95
C THR A 412 -7.41 3.28 19.82
N LEU A 413 -6.97 2.02 19.78
CA LEU A 413 -7.50 0.94 20.58
C LEU A 413 -6.65 0.70 21.83
N GLY A 414 -7.31 0.17 22.85
CA GLY A 414 -6.74 -0.38 24.06
C GLY A 414 -7.69 -1.42 24.66
N PRO A 415 -7.33 -2.02 25.80
CA PRO A 415 -8.11 -3.09 26.43
C PRO A 415 -9.60 -2.76 26.69
N GLN A 416 -9.93 -1.50 26.93
CA GLN A 416 -11.28 -1.02 27.25
C GLN A 416 -12.21 -0.88 26.03
N ASN A 417 -11.67 -0.70 24.84
CA ASN A 417 -12.46 -0.51 23.60
C ASN A 417 -12.10 -1.53 22.50
N PHE A 418 -11.35 -2.60 22.85
CA PHE A 418 -10.96 -3.62 21.89
C PHE A 418 -12.18 -4.44 21.39
N PRO A 419 -12.29 -4.72 20.08
CA PRO A 419 -13.49 -5.32 19.49
C PRO A 419 -13.55 -6.85 19.66
N THR A 420 -13.50 -7.37 20.88
CA THR A 420 -13.48 -8.82 21.14
C THR A 420 -14.78 -9.52 20.70
N ASN A 421 -15.93 -8.86 20.85
CA ASN A 421 -17.26 -9.43 20.57
C ASN A 421 -18.15 -8.45 19.77
N ASP A 422 -17.55 -7.56 18.97
CA ASP A 422 -18.32 -6.62 18.16
C ASP A 422 -19.03 -7.37 17.01
N LYS A 423 -20.26 -6.95 16.71
CA LYS A 423 -21.03 -7.47 15.57
C LYS A 423 -20.55 -6.88 14.25
N GLU A 424 -20.07 -5.64 14.30
CA GLU A 424 -19.52 -4.98 13.14
C GLU A 424 -18.08 -5.44 12.91
N PRO A 425 -17.66 -5.63 11.65
CA PRO A 425 -16.31 -6.06 11.37
C PRO A 425 -15.32 -4.91 11.63
N TRP A 426 -14.13 -5.27 12.13
CA TRP A 426 -13.04 -4.37 12.43
C TRP A 426 -11.80 -4.77 11.66
N LEU A 427 -11.03 -3.78 11.21
CA LEU A 427 -9.64 -3.96 10.82
C LEU A 427 -8.77 -3.30 11.88
N VAL A 428 -7.93 -4.11 12.52
CA VAL A 428 -7.03 -3.71 13.60
C VAL A 428 -5.60 -3.85 13.13
N ASP A 429 -4.84 -2.75 13.21
CA ASP A 429 -3.41 -2.75 12.98
C ASP A 429 -2.64 -2.87 14.29
N PHE A 430 -1.95 -4.00 14.48
CA PHE A 430 -1.06 -4.22 15.61
C PHE A 430 0.34 -3.72 15.25
N PHE A 431 0.80 -2.69 15.93
CA PHE A 431 2.00 -1.99 15.51
C PHE A 431 2.89 -1.56 16.68
N ALA A 432 4.12 -1.18 16.36
CA ALA A 432 5.04 -0.56 17.29
C ALA A 432 5.49 0.81 16.76
N PRO A 433 5.47 1.90 17.56
CA PRO A 433 5.84 3.24 17.10
C PRO A 433 7.27 3.35 16.55
N TRP A 434 8.20 2.54 17.05
CA TRP A 434 9.61 2.54 16.61
C TRP A 434 9.83 1.83 15.26
N CYS A 435 8.83 1.13 14.74
CA CYS A 435 8.91 0.34 13.51
C CYS A 435 8.61 1.23 12.28
N PRO A 436 9.57 1.42 11.34
CA PRO A 436 9.35 2.26 10.17
C PRO A 436 8.22 1.76 9.24
N PRO A 437 8.12 0.46 8.87
CA PRO A 437 7.01 -0.03 8.05
C PRO A 437 5.63 0.20 8.70
N CYS A 438 5.58 0.15 10.04
CA CYS A 438 4.37 0.43 10.80
C CYS A 438 3.90 1.88 10.60
N ARG A 439 4.82 2.83 10.74
CA ARG A 439 4.51 4.25 10.53
C ARG A 439 4.13 4.55 9.08
N ALA A 440 4.73 3.83 8.12
CA ALA A 440 4.40 3.94 6.70
C ALA A 440 3.01 3.38 6.36
N LEU A 441 2.48 2.43 7.13
CA LEU A 441 1.14 1.87 6.95
C LEU A 441 0.03 2.80 7.46
N LEU A 442 0.27 3.61 8.51
CA LEU A 442 -0.77 4.45 9.11
C LEU A 442 -1.50 5.38 8.12
N PRO A 443 -0.83 6.10 7.19
CA PRO A 443 -1.51 6.90 6.17
C PRO A 443 -2.37 6.07 5.22
N GLU A 444 -1.90 4.90 4.82
CA GLU A 444 -2.65 3.98 3.94
C GLU A 444 -3.89 3.43 4.64
N LEU A 445 -3.78 3.15 5.93
CA LEU A 445 -4.90 2.76 6.79
C LEU A 445 -5.95 3.87 6.88
N ARG A 446 -5.53 5.13 7.06
CA ARG A 446 -6.42 6.29 7.05
C ARG A 446 -7.10 6.48 5.71
N LYS A 447 -6.38 6.29 4.59
CA LYS A 447 -6.96 6.30 3.25
C LYS A 447 -8.04 5.23 3.09
N ALA A 448 -7.75 3.98 3.44
CA ALA A 448 -8.72 2.88 3.38
C ALA A 448 -9.96 3.14 4.27
N SER A 449 -9.76 3.68 5.47
CA SER A 449 -10.86 3.97 6.41
C SER A 449 -11.90 4.94 5.86
N LYS A 450 -11.49 5.89 5.00
CA LYS A 450 -12.41 6.83 4.34
C LYS A 450 -13.29 6.14 3.31
N HIS A 451 -12.73 5.17 2.57
CA HIS A 451 -13.46 4.45 1.52
C HIS A 451 -14.46 3.43 2.09
N LEU A 452 -14.15 2.86 3.25
CA LEU A 452 -14.95 1.81 3.90
C LEU A 452 -15.78 2.30 5.08
N TYR A 453 -15.98 3.62 5.18
CA TYR A 453 -16.80 4.21 6.22
C TYR A 453 -18.22 3.60 6.20
N GLY A 454 -18.68 3.14 7.36
CA GLY A 454 -19.96 2.46 7.55
C GLY A 454 -19.99 0.98 7.15
N GLN A 455 -18.94 0.45 6.53
CA GLN A 455 -18.81 -0.98 6.19
C GLN A 455 -17.88 -1.73 7.14
N LEU A 456 -16.79 -1.06 7.56
CA LEU A 456 -15.75 -1.62 8.41
C LEU A 456 -15.21 -0.55 9.35
N LYS A 457 -14.96 -0.89 10.61
CA LYS A 457 -14.29 -0.01 11.57
C LYS A 457 -12.78 -0.21 11.53
N PHE A 458 -12.02 0.85 11.81
CA PHE A 458 -10.56 0.83 11.72
C PHE A 458 -9.96 1.21 13.07
N GLY A 459 -9.02 0.40 13.55
CA GLY A 459 -8.32 0.67 14.81
C GLY A 459 -6.83 0.37 14.73
N THR A 460 -6.05 1.06 15.56
CA THR A 460 -4.63 0.77 15.75
C THR A 460 -4.38 0.40 17.21
N LEU A 461 -3.55 -0.61 17.45
CA LEU A 461 -3.17 -1.05 18.79
C LEU A 461 -1.65 -0.97 18.94
N ASP A 462 -1.19 -0.13 19.87
CA ASP A 462 0.22 0.01 20.19
C ASP A 462 0.70 -1.16 21.08
N CYS A 463 1.48 -2.06 20.49
CA CYS A 463 2.02 -3.22 21.18
C CYS A 463 3.14 -2.90 22.16
N THR A 464 3.72 -1.69 22.12
CA THR A 464 4.69 -1.24 23.13
C THR A 464 4.02 -0.80 24.43
N ILE A 465 2.72 -0.52 24.39
CA ILE A 465 1.89 -0.19 25.55
C ILE A 465 1.06 -1.41 25.98
N HIS A 466 0.52 -2.16 25.01
CA HIS A 466 -0.43 -3.25 25.23
C HIS A 466 0.14 -4.63 24.88
N GLU A 467 1.35 -4.93 25.37
CA GLU A 467 2.06 -6.20 25.12
C GLU A 467 1.19 -7.43 25.36
N GLY A 468 0.43 -7.46 26.47
CA GLY A 468 -0.43 -8.59 26.81
C GLY A 468 -1.51 -8.89 25.76
N LEU A 469 -2.08 -7.84 25.15
CA LEU A 469 -3.12 -8.00 24.14
C LEU A 469 -2.52 -8.44 22.79
N CYS A 470 -1.34 -7.93 22.42
CA CYS A 470 -0.62 -8.39 21.23
C CYS A 470 -0.14 -9.84 21.37
N ASN A 471 0.33 -10.23 22.56
CA ASN A 471 0.71 -11.61 22.86
C ASN A 471 -0.49 -12.56 22.77
N MET A 472 -1.67 -12.13 23.25
CA MET A 472 -2.90 -12.92 23.17
C MET A 472 -3.30 -13.26 21.73
N TYR A 473 -3.10 -12.32 20.80
CA TYR A 473 -3.35 -12.52 19.37
C TYR A 473 -2.13 -13.04 18.58
N ASN A 474 -1.08 -13.50 19.28
CA ASN A 474 0.11 -14.10 18.69
C ASN A 474 0.78 -13.20 17.63
N ILE A 475 0.90 -11.91 17.91
CA ILE A 475 1.59 -10.96 17.02
C ILE A 475 3.10 -11.18 17.09
N GLN A 476 3.69 -11.63 15.98
CA GLN A 476 5.12 -12.00 15.89
C GLN A 476 5.99 -10.98 15.14
N ALA A 477 5.37 -10.06 14.40
CA ALA A 477 6.05 -9.03 13.61
C ALA A 477 5.18 -7.77 13.57
N TYR A 478 5.78 -6.65 13.18
CA TYR A 478 5.06 -5.39 13.05
C TYR A 478 5.29 -4.75 11.66
N PRO A 479 4.26 -4.14 11.04
CA PRO A 479 2.87 -4.18 11.46
C PRO A 479 2.23 -5.53 11.13
N THR A 480 1.29 -5.98 11.96
CA THR A 480 0.39 -7.11 11.64
C THR A 480 -1.03 -6.58 11.61
N THR A 481 -1.63 -6.58 10.42
CA THR A 481 -2.98 -6.08 10.22
C THR A 481 -3.96 -7.25 10.19
N VAL A 482 -5.04 -7.15 10.97
CA VAL A 482 -5.96 -8.26 11.20
C VAL A 482 -7.40 -7.77 11.08
N VAL A 483 -8.22 -8.50 10.33
CA VAL A 483 -9.66 -8.28 10.26
C VAL A 483 -10.36 -9.21 11.26
N PHE A 484 -11.11 -8.61 12.17
CA PHE A 484 -12.01 -9.25 13.10
C PHE A 484 -13.42 -9.17 12.54
N ASN A 485 -14.01 -10.31 12.19
CA ASN A 485 -15.39 -10.42 11.76
C ASN A 485 -16.08 -11.48 12.62
N GLN A 486 -16.70 -11.04 13.72
CA GLN A 486 -17.28 -11.90 14.74
C GLN A 486 -16.22 -12.87 15.30
N SER A 487 -16.44 -14.18 15.21
CA SER A 487 -15.48 -15.20 15.65
C SER A 487 -14.36 -15.47 14.65
N ASN A 488 -14.44 -14.92 13.43
CA ASN A 488 -13.43 -15.14 12.39
C ASN A 488 -12.37 -14.05 12.43
N ILE A 489 -11.11 -14.47 12.45
CA ILE A 489 -9.94 -13.60 12.49
C ILE A 489 -9.12 -13.89 11.23
N HIS A 490 -8.87 -12.85 10.43
CA HIS A 490 -8.13 -12.96 9.18
C HIS A 490 -6.93 -12.02 9.18
N GLU A 491 -5.71 -12.57 9.16
CA GLU A 491 -4.48 -11.77 9.00
C GLU A 491 -4.34 -11.31 7.54
N TYR A 492 -3.96 -10.05 7.36
CA TYR A 492 -3.64 -9.47 6.08
C TYR A 492 -2.14 -9.58 5.79
N GLU A 493 -1.80 -10.23 4.68
CA GLU A 493 -0.40 -10.43 4.24
C GLU A 493 -0.07 -9.77 2.89
N GLY A 494 -0.98 -8.95 2.34
CA GLY A 494 -0.72 -8.19 1.11
C GLY A 494 0.20 -6.99 1.33
N HIS A 495 0.50 -6.27 0.25
CA HIS A 495 1.28 -5.03 0.34
C HIS A 495 0.52 -3.96 1.11
N HIS A 496 1.24 -3.16 1.89
CA HIS A 496 0.67 -2.12 2.73
C HIS A 496 0.24 -0.86 1.94
N SER A 497 -0.66 -1.01 0.97
CA SER A 497 -1.32 0.10 0.27
C SER A 497 -2.82 0.07 0.51
N ALA A 498 -3.45 1.25 0.49
CA ALA A 498 -4.89 1.38 0.64
C ALA A 498 -5.64 0.54 -0.41
N GLU A 499 -5.14 0.49 -1.65
CA GLU A 499 -5.73 -0.26 -2.77
C GLU A 499 -5.82 -1.76 -2.47
N GLN A 500 -4.75 -2.37 -1.97
CA GLN A 500 -4.75 -3.80 -1.68
C GLN A 500 -5.48 -4.15 -0.38
N ILE A 501 -5.48 -3.24 0.61
CA ILE A 501 -6.31 -3.38 1.81
C ILE A 501 -7.80 -3.41 1.42
N LEU A 502 -8.23 -2.52 0.52
CA LEU A 502 -9.60 -2.48 0.01
C LEU A 502 -9.97 -3.79 -0.70
N GLU A 503 -9.12 -4.27 -1.62
CA GLU A 503 -9.35 -5.53 -2.34
C GLU A 503 -9.48 -6.74 -1.39
N PHE A 504 -8.65 -6.77 -0.34
CA PHE A 504 -8.71 -7.82 0.68
C PHE A 504 -10.01 -7.79 1.48
N ILE A 505 -10.46 -6.61 1.90
CA ILE A 505 -11.69 -6.46 2.69
C ILE A 505 -12.92 -6.83 1.85
N GLU A 506 -12.97 -6.37 0.59
CA GLU A 506 -14.04 -6.75 -0.34
C GLU A 506 -14.15 -8.28 -0.48
N ASP A 507 -13.00 -8.97 -0.49
CA ASP A 507 -12.95 -10.42 -0.55
C ASP A 507 -13.46 -11.09 0.73
N LEU A 508 -13.10 -10.56 1.91
CA LEU A 508 -13.58 -11.11 3.18
C LEU A 508 -15.09 -10.92 3.37
N MET A 509 -15.65 -9.83 2.87
CA MET A 509 -17.09 -9.57 2.93
C MET A 509 -17.86 -10.52 2.01
N ASN A 510 -17.28 -10.95 0.89
CA ASN A 510 -17.90 -11.84 -0.09
C ASN A 510 -16.93 -12.96 -0.52
N PRO A 511 -16.62 -13.92 0.38
CA PRO A 511 -15.58 -14.91 0.13
C PRO A 511 -15.99 -15.82 -1.02
N SER A 512 -15.25 -15.72 -2.12
CA SER A 512 -15.46 -16.56 -3.30
C SER A 512 -14.61 -17.83 -3.26
N VAL A 513 -13.60 -17.87 -2.39
CA VAL A 513 -12.68 -19.01 -2.20
C VAL A 513 -12.91 -19.61 -0.82
N VAL A 514 -13.19 -20.92 -0.77
CA VAL A 514 -13.36 -21.67 0.48
C VAL A 514 -12.00 -22.07 1.03
N SER A 515 -11.64 -21.59 2.23
CA SER A 515 -10.44 -22.07 2.92
C SER A 515 -10.70 -23.49 3.45
N LEU A 516 -9.91 -24.46 2.98
CA LEU A 516 -10.06 -25.88 3.26
C LEU A 516 -9.01 -26.33 4.29
N THR A 517 -9.46 -27.10 5.27
CA THR A 517 -8.63 -27.85 6.20
C THR A 517 -8.52 -29.30 5.72
N PRO A 518 -7.64 -30.13 6.29
CA PRO A 518 -7.58 -31.56 5.94
C PRO A 518 -8.94 -32.28 6.10
N THR A 519 -9.74 -31.90 7.10
CA THR A 519 -11.06 -32.47 7.32
C THR A 519 -12.07 -31.99 6.28
N THR A 520 -12.17 -30.67 6.07
CA THR A 520 -13.15 -30.13 5.12
C THR A 520 -12.77 -30.43 3.67
N PHE A 521 -11.49 -30.59 3.33
CA PHE A 521 -11.07 -31.09 2.03
C PHE A 521 -11.57 -32.52 1.79
N ASN A 522 -11.47 -33.39 2.80
CA ASN A 522 -11.97 -34.75 2.68
C ASN A 522 -13.49 -34.78 2.49
N GLU A 523 -14.22 -33.99 3.27
CA GLU A 523 -15.69 -33.92 3.23
C GLU A 523 -16.21 -33.26 1.94
N LEU A 524 -15.68 -32.08 1.58
CA LEU A 524 -16.19 -31.26 0.49
C LEU A 524 -15.59 -31.61 -0.87
N VAL A 525 -14.33 -32.04 -0.93
CA VAL A 525 -13.62 -32.31 -2.19
C VAL A 525 -13.54 -33.81 -2.47
N LYS A 526 -13.02 -34.63 -1.54
CA LYS A 526 -12.90 -36.08 -1.78
C LYS A 526 -14.26 -36.78 -1.78
N GLN A 527 -15.16 -36.37 -0.91
CA GLN A 527 -16.52 -36.92 -0.76
C GLN A 527 -17.61 -36.08 -1.45
N ARG A 528 -17.21 -35.15 -2.33
CA ARG A 528 -18.12 -34.30 -3.14
C ARG A 528 -19.27 -35.07 -3.79
N LYS A 529 -20.40 -34.39 -3.99
CA LYS A 529 -21.56 -34.95 -4.70
C LYS A 529 -21.24 -35.21 -6.18
N HIS A 530 -22.09 -35.98 -6.85
CA HIS A 530 -21.82 -36.47 -8.20
C HIS A 530 -21.66 -35.34 -9.24
N ASP A 531 -22.35 -34.22 -9.05
CA ASP A 531 -22.36 -33.06 -9.95
C ASP A 531 -21.40 -31.93 -9.53
N GLU A 532 -20.88 -31.98 -8.30
CA GLU A 532 -19.96 -30.99 -7.75
C GLU A 532 -18.55 -31.14 -8.34
N ILE A 533 -17.93 -30.01 -8.62
CA ILE A 533 -16.61 -29.88 -9.23
C ILE A 533 -15.82 -28.87 -8.41
N TRP A 534 -14.54 -29.13 -8.22
CA TRP A 534 -13.67 -28.27 -7.41
C TRP A 534 -12.41 -27.86 -8.15
N MET A 535 -12.01 -26.61 -7.94
CA MET A 535 -10.66 -26.12 -8.20
C MET A 535 -10.02 -25.78 -6.86
N VAL A 536 -8.83 -26.31 -6.59
CA VAL A 536 -8.14 -26.09 -5.31
C VAL A 536 -6.70 -25.66 -5.55
N ASP A 537 -6.34 -24.54 -4.92
CA ASP A 537 -4.97 -24.05 -4.84
C ASP A 537 -4.31 -24.54 -3.54
N PHE A 538 -3.20 -25.27 -3.68
CA PHE A 538 -2.34 -25.66 -2.57
C PHE A 538 -1.18 -24.68 -2.50
N TYR A 539 -1.22 -23.80 -1.50
CA TYR A 539 -0.32 -22.66 -1.40
C TYR A 539 0.45 -22.66 -0.09
N SER A 540 1.44 -21.78 0.00
CA SER A 540 2.13 -21.49 1.25
C SER A 540 2.23 -19.97 1.45
N PRO A 541 1.93 -19.42 2.64
CA PRO A 541 1.96 -17.97 2.91
C PRO A 541 3.29 -17.30 2.56
N TRP A 542 4.42 -17.98 2.79
CA TRP A 542 5.75 -17.46 2.48
C TRP A 542 6.16 -17.54 1.00
N CYS A 543 5.39 -18.22 0.14
CA CYS A 543 5.73 -18.42 -1.27
C CYS A 543 5.31 -17.20 -2.12
N HIS A 544 6.26 -16.54 -2.77
CA HIS A 544 5.95 -15.33 -3.56
C HIS A 544 5.01 -15.61 -4.74
N PRO A 545 5.22 -16.66 -5.57
CA PRO A 545 4.27 -17.01 -6.62
C PRO A 545 2.85 -17.29 -6.09
N CYS A 546 2.71 -17.74 -4.85
CA CYS A 546 1.44 -17.96 -4.18
C CYS A 546 0.76 -16.66 -3.81
N GLN A 547 1.51 -15.70 -3.27
CA GLN A 547 1.04 -14.35 -2.96
C GLN A 547 0.56 -13.62 -4.23
N VAL A 548 1.27 -13.80 -5.35
CA VAL A 548 0.87 -13.26 -6.66
C VAL A 548 -0.37 -13.98 -7.23
N LEU A 549 -0.48 -15.29 -7.04
CA LEU A 549 -1.62 -16.08 -7.52
C LEU A 549 -2.91 -15.75 -6.76
N MET A 550 -2.84 -15.58 -5.43
CA MET A 550 -4.02 -15.45 -4.57
C MET A 550 -5.05 -14.39 -5.04
N PRO A 551 -4.68 -13.14 -5.42
CA PRO A 551 -5.65 -12.17 -5.93
C PRO A 551 -6.27 -12.61 -7.26
N GLU A 552 -5.49 -13.21 -8.17
CA GLU A 552 -6.00 -13.76 -9.44
C GLU A 552 -6.91 -14.97 -9.20
N TRP A 553 -6.60 -15.82 -8.22
CA TRP A 553 -7.40 -16.97 -7.79
C TRP A 553 -8.77 -16.53 -7.27
N LYS A 554 -8.78 -15.48 -6.43
CA LYS A 554 -10.02 -14.87 -5.91
C LYS A 554 -10.83 -14.21 -7.01
N ARG A 555 -10.19 -13.45 -7.91
CA ARG A 555 -10.86 -12.83 -9.07
C ARG A 555 -11.50 -13.89 -9.97
N MET A 556 -10.79 -14.98 -10.24
CA MET A 556 -11.33 -16.14 -10.97
C MET A 556 -12.53 -16.73 -10.24
N ALA A 557 -12.41 -16.98 -8.93
CA ALA A 557 -13.47 -17.58 -8.12
C ALA A 557 -14.78 -16.79 -8.17
N ARG A 558 -14.72 -15.45 -8.09
CA ARG A 558 -15.89 -14.57 -8.24
C ARG A 558 -16.65 -14.84 -9.53
N THR A 559 -15.93 -15.05 -10.64
CA THR A 559 -16.52 -15.33 -11.96
C THR A 559 -17.02 -16.77 -12.13
N LEU A 560 -16.59 -17.70 -11.27
CA LEU A 560 -16.97 -19.11 -11.28
C LEU A 560 -18.10 -19.44 -10.29
N THR A 561 -18.62 -18.45 -9.57
CA THR A 561 -19.70 -18.62 -8.59
C THR A 561 -20.89 -19.38 -9.20
N GLY A 562 -21.25 -20.51 -8.59
CA GLY A 562 -22.34 -21.39 -9.05
C GLY A 562 -21.99 -22.31 -10.22
N LEU A 563 -20.75 -22.27 -10.73
CA LEU A 563 -20.27 -23.13 -11.82
C LEU A 563 -19.24 -24.14 -11.33
N ILE A 564 -18.21 -23.66 -10.63
CA ILE A 564 -17.11 -24.47 -10.09
C ILE A 564 -16.85 -23.99 -8.65
N ASN A 565 -16.80 -24.92 -7.70
CA ASN A 565 -16.41 -24.58 -6.33
C ASN A 565 -14.91 -24.30 -6.30
N VAL A 566 -14.50 -23.20 -5.68
CA VAL A 566 -13.09 -22.82 -5.60
C VAL A 566 -12.65 -22.86 -4.15
N GLY A 567 -11.53 -23.53 -3.87
CA GLY A 567 -10.95 -23.62 -2.54
C GLY A 567 -9.45 -23.37 -2.52
N SER A 568 -8.91 -23.25 -1.31
CA SER A 568 -7.47 -23.14 -1.08
C SER A 568 -7.05 -23.87 0.20
N ILE A 569 -5.81 -24.37 0.24
CA ILE A 569 -5.23 -25.07 1.41
C ILE A 569 -3.87 -24.47 1.73
N ASP A 570 -3.71 -24.07 3.00
CA ASP A 570 -2.44 -23.61 3.54
C ASP A 570 -1.52 -24.81 3.89
N CYS A 571 -0.49 -25.00 3.08
CA CYS A 571 0.50 -26.07 3.25
C CYS A 571 1.61 -25.74 4.26
N GLN A 572 1.71 -24.50 4.75
CA GLN A 572 2.52 -24.18 5.93
C GLN A 572 1.82 -24.67 7.20
N GLN A 573 0.51 -24.39 7.32
CA GLN A 573 -0.29 -24.85 8.46
C GLN A 573 -0.48 -26.38 8.44
N TYR A 574 -0.79 -26.95 7.28
CA TYR A 574 -1.11 -28.37 7.12
C TYR A 574 -0.04 -29.14 6.35
N HIS A 575 1.22 -28.95 6.74
CA HIS A 575 2.39 -29.51 6.03
C HIS A 575 2.30 -31.02 5.77
N SER A 576 2.02 -31.82 6.80
CA SER A 576 1.92 -33.28 6.67
C SER A 576 0.83 -33.72 5.70
N PHE A 577 -0.29 -33.00 5.67
CA PHE A 577 -1.39 -33.26 4.75
C PHE A 577 -1.01 -32.92 3.30
N CYS A 578 -0.37 -31.77 3.05
CA CYS A 578 0.07 -31.43 1.70
C CYS A 578 1.14 -32.40 1.16
N VAL A 579 2.03 -32.89 2.03
CA VAL A 579 2.98 -33.96 1.68
C VAL A 579 2.25 -35.26 1.35
N GLN A 580 1.22 -35.62 2.12
CA GLN A 580 0.38 -36.81 1.84
C GLN A 580 -0.37 -36.69 0.51
N GLU A 581 -0.87 -35.50 0.18
CA GLU A 581 -1.47 -35.19 -1.13
C GLU A 581 -0.43 -35.01 -2.25
N ASN A 582 0.85 -35.29 -1.98
CA ASN A 582 1.98 -35.21 -2.92
C ASN A 582 2.10 -33.83 -3.59
N VAL A 583 1.90 -32.76 -2.82
CA VAL A 583 2.20 -31.39 -3.25
C VAL A 583 3.71 -31.16 -3.11
N ARG A 584 4.38 -30.86 -4.23
CA ARG A 584 5.85 -30.75 -4.29
C ARG A 584 6.37 -29.33 -4.45
N ARG A 585 5.52 -28.42 -4.91
CA ARG A 585 5.82 -27.02 -5.20
C ARG A 585 4.58 -26.19 -4.90
N TYR A 586 4.79 -24.91 -4.64
CA TYR A 586 3.72 -23.97 -4.41
C TYR A 586 3.80 -22.83 -5.43
N PRO A 587 2.66 -22.31 -5.92
CA PRO A 587 1.32 -22.88 -5.76
C PRO A 587 1.11 -24.08 -6.71
N GLU A 588 0.41 -25.11 -6.21
CA GLU A 588 -0.03 -26.26 -6.99
C GLU A 588 -1.56 -26.17 -7.18
N ILE A 589 -1.99 -25.96 -8.42
CA ILE A 589 -3.41 -25.80 -8.76
C ILE A 589 -3.95 -27.12 -9.28
N ARG A 590 -5.04 -27.61 -8.70
CA ARG A 590 -5.69 -28.87 -9.08
C ARG A 590 -7.16 -28.70 -9.40
N PHE A 591 -7.62 -29.40 -10.43
CA PHE A 591 -9.01 -29.53 -10.81
C PHE A 591 -9.53 -30.93 -10.47
N PHE A 592 -10.66 -30.99 -9.77
CA PHE A 592 -11.36 -32.19 -9.35
C PHE A 592 -12.67 -32.32 -10.14
N PRO A 593 -12.74 -33.19 -11.16
CA PRO A 593 -13.92 -33.36 -12.00
C PRO A 593 -15.08 -33.98 -11.23
N LYS A 594 -16.24 -34.10 -11.89
CA LYS A 594 -17.40 -34.85 -11.38
C LYS A 594 -16.98 -36.26 -10.94
N LYS A 595 -17.59 -36.75 -9.86
CA LYS A 595 -17.27 -38.08 -9.32
C LYS A 595 -17.61 -39.15 -10.37
N THR A 596 -16.66 -40.03 -10.64
CA THR A 596 -16.86 -41.22 -11.49
C THR A 596 -16.52 -42.47 -10.67
N ASP A 597 -16.98 -43.65 -11.08
CA ASP A 597 -16.70 -44.93 -10.39
C ASP A 597 -15.22 -45.37 -10.45
N ARG A 598 -14.35 -44.56 -11.07
CA ARG A 598 -12.90 -44.78 -11.12
C ARG A 598 -12.18 -44.06 -9.98
N ALA A 599 -10.94 -44.47 -9.72
CA ALA A 599 -10.09 -43.94 -8.66
C ALA A 599 -10.01 -42.41 -8.64
N TYR A 600 -9.69 -41.84 -7.47
CA TYR A 600 -9.52 -40.41 -7.24
C TYR A 600 -8.62 -39.77 -8.31
N GLN A 601 -9.25 -39.03 -9.23
CA GLN A 601 -8.58 -38.40 -10.36
C GLN A 601 -8.68 -36.88 -10.20
N TYR A 602 -7.54 -36.21 -10.34
CA TYR A 602 -7.42 -34.76 -10.43
C TYR A 602 -6.51 -34.41 -11.61
N HIS A 603 -6.59 -33.16 -12.06
CA HIS A 603 -5.72 -32.61 -13.09
C HIS A 603 -4.92 -31.44 -12.52
N SER A 604 -3.59 -31.49 -12.59
CA SER A 604 -2.74 -30.36 -12.20
C SER A 604 -2.63 -29.35 -13.35
N TYR A 605 -2.69 -28.06 -13.03
CA TYR A 605 -2.45 -26.99 -13.99
C TYR A 605 -0.96 -26.85 -14.28
N ASN A 606 -0.57 -27.02 -15.54
CA ASN A 606 0.81 -26.88 -16.00
C ASN A 606 0.98 -25.73 -17.02
N GLY A 607 0.00 -24.84 -17.13
CA GLY A 607 0.09 -23.69 -18.03
C GLY A 607 1.07 -22.64 -17.52
N TRP A 608 1.62 -21.86 -18.45
CA TRP A 608 2.58 -20.80 -18.14
C TRP A 608 1.90 -19.61 -17.44
N ASN A 609 0.77 -19.15 -17.97
CA ASN A 609 0.04 -17.99 -17.45
C ASN A 609 -0.84 -18.40 -16.27
N ARG A 610 -0.73 -17.67 -15.15
CA ARG A 610 -1.53 -17.93 -13.93
C ARG A 610 -2.50 -16.79 -13.61
N ASP A 611 -2.86 -15.99 -14.61
CA ASP A 611 -3.89 -14.96 -14.48
C ASP A 611 -5.29 -15.59 -14.38
N ALA A 612 -6.24 -14.83 -13.82
CA ALA A 612 -7.60 -15.28 -13.57
C ALA A 612 -8.31 -15.80 -14.83
N TYR A 613 -8.06 -15.18 -15.99
CA TYR A 613 -8.69 -15.57 -17.25
C TYR A 613 -8.17 -16.92 -17.73
N SER A 614 -6.85 -17.10 -17.77
CA SER A 614 -6.22 -18.37 -18.16
C SER A 614 -6.69 -19.54 -17.29
N LEU A 615 -6.78 -19.33 -15.97
CA LEU A 615 -7.24 -20.37 -15.02
C LEU A 615 -8.73 -20.66 -15.15
N ARG A 616 -9.57 -19.63 -15.35
CA ARG A 616 -11.00 -19.78 -15.62
C ARG A 616 -11.25 -20.63 -16.87
N ILE A 617 -10.60 -20.30 -17.98
CA ILE A 617 -10.74 -21.02 -19.25
C ILE A 617 -10.33 -22.48 -19.09
N TRP A 618 -9.22 -22.74 -18.38
CA TRP A 618 -8.77 -24.09 -18.07
C TRP A 618 -9.81 -24.87 -17.25
N GLY A 619 -10.35 -24.28 -16.19
CA GLY A 619 -11.37 -24.91 -15.34
C GLY A 619 -12.66 -25.21 -16.10
N LEU A 620 -13.17 -24.24 -16.87
CA LEU A 620 -14.38 -24.39 -17.68
C LEU A 620 -14.22 -25.44 -18.78
N GLY A 621 -13.01 -25.66 -19.28
CA GLY A 621 -12.69 -26.65 -20.31
C GLY A 621 -12.96 -28.11 -19.90
N PHE A 622 -13.03 -28.40 -18.60
CA PHE A 622 -13.38 -29.74 -18.10
C PHE A 622 -14.88 -29.96 -17.94
N LEU A 623 -15.70 -28.92 -18.10
CA LEU A 623 -17.15 -29.07 -18.04
C LEU A 623 -17.66 -29.79 -19.30
N PRO A 624 -18.64 -30.70 -19.18
CA PRO A 624 -19.13 -31.48 -20.31
C PRO A 624 -19.77 -30.59 -21.38
N GLN A 625 -19.44 -30.81 -22.65
CA GLN A 625 -19.99 -30.04 -23.78
C GLN A 625 -21.53 -30.03 -23.77
N GLU A 626 -22.11 -28.86 -23.95
CA GLU A 626 -23.56 -28.61 -23.98
C GLU A 626 -24.02 -28.13 -25.36
N SER A 627 -23.10 -27.58 -26.15
CA SER A 627 -23.34 -27.30 -27.57
C SER A 627 -23.40 -28.58 -28.41
N ILE A 628 -24.08 -28.49 -29.55
CA ILE A 628 -24.16 -29.58 -30.54
C ILE A 628 -23.20 -29.26 -31.69
N ASP A 629 -22.32 -30.19 -32.05
CA ASP A 629 -21.53 -30.06 -33.28
C ASP A 629 -22.42 -30.27 -34.50
N LEU A 630 -22.53 -29.23 -35.32
CA LEU A 630 -23.42 -29.16 -36.46
C LEU A 630 -22.66 -29.46 -37.76
N THR A 631 -23.16 -30.46 -38.47
CA THR A 631 -22.82 -30.75 -39.86
C THR A 631 -23.62 -29.85 -40.82
N PRO A 632 -23.24 -29.75 -42.11
CA PRO A 632 -24.04 -29.00 -43.09
C PRO A 632 -25.51 -29.44 -43.14
N GLN A 633 -25.79 -30.73 -43.01
CA GLN A 633 -27.16 -31.27 -42.98
C GLN A 633 -27.90 -30.82 -41.73
N THR A 634 -27.31 -31.06 -40.55
CA THR A 634 -27.97 -30.74 -39.28
C THR A 634 -28.09 -29.24 -39.02
N PHE A 635 -27.17 -28.41 -39.54
CA PHE A 635 -27.33 -26.95 -39.53
C PHE A 635 -28.56 -26.53 -40.34
N ASN A 636 -28.75 -27.06 -41.55
CA ASN A 636 -29.92 -26.75 -42.36
C ASN A 636 -31.22 -27.24 -41.70
N GLU A 637 -31.25 -28.50 -41.26
CA GLU A 637 -32.45 -29.16 -40.72
C GLU A 637 -32.84 -28.60 -39.34
N LYS A 638 -31.88 -28.50 -38.41
CA LYS A 638 -32.16 -28.15 -37.02
C LYS A 638 -32.15 -26.64 -36.76
N VAL A 639 -31.27 -25.90 -37.44
CA VAL A 639 -31.13 -24.44 -37.24
C VAL A 639 -32.05 -23.68 -38.19
N LEU A 640 -31.85 -23.81 -39.51
CA LEU A 640 -32.56 -22.96 -40.49
C LEU A 640 -34.03 -23.36 -40.69
N GLN A 641 -34.32 -24.66 -40.66
CA GLN A 641 -35.67 -25.21 -40.86
C GLN A 641 -36.35 -25.61 -39.53
N GLY A 642 -35.63 -25.55 -38.42
CA GLY A 642 -36.13 -25.95 -37.11
C GLY A 642 -37.04 -24.92 -36.46
N LYS A 643 -37.68 -25.32 -35.35
CA LYS A 643 -38.63 -24.50 -34.57
C LYS A 643 -38.07 -23.92 -33.27
N ASN A 644 -36.78 -24.14 -32.98
CA ASN A 644 -36.14 -23.68 -31.73
C ASN A 644 -35.21 -22.51 -31.97
N HIS A 645 -35.10 -21.53 -31.06
CA HIS A 645 -34.06 -20.51 -31.14
C HIS A 645 -32.67 -21.14 -31.07
N TRP A 646 -31.70 -20.65 -31.84
CA TRP A 646 -30.31 -21.14 -31.81
C TRP A 646 -29.31 -20.01 -31.63
N VAL A 647 -28.23 -20.28 -30.90
CA VAL A 647 -26.98 -19.53 -30.99
C VAL A 647 -25.92 -20.47 -31.56
N VAL A 648 -25.13 -20.01 -32.52
CA VAL A 648 -24.16 -20.84 -33.25
C VAL A 648 -22.80 -20.18 -33.24
N ASP A 649 -21.78 -20.92 -32.80
CA ASP A 649 -20.36 -20.55 -32.88
C ASP A 649 -19.74 -21.12 -34.18
N PHE A 650 -19.31 -20.23 -35.06
CA PHE A 650 -18.58 -20.56 -36.28
C PHE A 650 -17.09 -20.39 -36.02
N TYR A 651 -16.36 -21.49 -35.97
CA TYR A 651 -14.98 -21.53 -35.50
C TYR A 651 -14.06 -22.32 -36.44
N ALA A 652 -12.75 -22.25 -36.19
CA ALA A 652 -11.76 -23.12 -36.81
C ALA A 652 -10.87 -23.78 -35.73
N PRO A 653 -10.55 -25.08 -35.81
CA PRO A 653 -9.77 -25.77 -34.78
C PRO A 653 -8.38 -25.18 -34.50
N TRP A 654 -7.70 -24.63 -35.52
CA TRP A 654 -6.37 -24.02 -35.41
C TRP A 654 -6.38 -22.57 -34.88
N CYS A 655 -7.55 -21.96 -34.73
CA CYS A 655 -7.67 -20.55 -34.38
C CYS A 655 -7.53 -20.34 -32.86
N GLY A 656 -6.47 -19.65 -32.43
CA GLY A 656 -6.22 -19.33 -31.01
C GLY A 656 -7.39 -18.61 -30.31
N PRO A 657 -7.95 -17.52 -30.89
CA PRO A 657 -9.15 -16.88 -30.33
C PRO A 657 -10.35 -17.82 -30.18
N CYS A 658 -10.48 -18.80 -31.08
CA CYS A 658 -11.56 -19.79 -31.06
C CYS A 658 -11.37 -20.80 -29.92
N GLN A 659 -10.12 -21.25 -29.70
CA GLN A 659 -9.77 -22.12 -28.58
C GLN A 659 -10.02 -21.43 -27.24
N ASN A 660 -9.70 -20.13 -27.13
CA ASN A 660 -9.97 -19.33 -25.93
C ASN A 660 -11.47 -19.12 -25.69
N PHE A 661 -12.25 -18.91 -26.75
CA PHE A 661 -13.70 -18.68 -26.64
C PHE A 661 -14.52 -19.97 -26.44
N ALA A 662 -13.99 -21.13 -26.82
CA ALA A 662 -14.77 -22.38 -26.78
C ALA A 662 -15.35 -22.71 -25.38
N PRO A 663 -14.60 -22.63 -24.26
CA PRO A 663 -15.18 -22.87 -22.94
C PRO A 663 -16.25 -21.85 -22.53
N GLU A 664 -16.08 -20.60 -22.97
CA GLU A 664 -17.03 -19.51 -22.73
C GLU A 664 -18.34 -19.72 -23.51
N PHE A 665 -18.26 -20.24 -24.74
CA PHE A 665 -19.42 -20.63 -25.51
C PHE A 665 -20.19 -21.80 -24.89
N GLU A 666 -19.48 -22.78 -24.30
CA GLU A 666 -20.13 -23.85 -23.54
C GLU A 666 -20.80 -23.34 -22.26
N LEU A 667 -20.23 -22.33 -21.61
CA LEU A 667 -20.88 -21.65 -20.49
C LEU A 667 -22.17 -20.95 -20.94
N LEU A 668 -22.12 -20.20 -22.04
CA LEU A 668 -23.31 -19.60 -22.66
C LEU A 668 -24.38 -20.66 -22.94
N ALA A 669 -24.00 -21.78 -23.55
CA ALA A 669 -24.91 -22.88 -23.87
C ALA A 669 -25.66 -23.41 -22.64
N ARG A 670 -25.01 -23.45 -21.48
CA ARG A 670 -25.62 -23.82 -20.19
C ARG A 670 -26.58 -22.76 -19.68
N MET A 671 -26.18 -21.49 -19.72
CA MET A 671 -26.98 -20.37 -19.21
C MET A 671 -28.32 -20.19 -19.93
N ILE A 672 -28.35 -20.47 -21.25
CA ILE A 672 -29.54 -20.35 -22.09
C ILE A 672 -30.30 -21.67 -22.28
N LYS A 673 -29.83 -22.75 -21.65
CA LYS A 673 -30.39 -24.10 -21.80
C LYS A 673 -31.88 -24.08 -21.44
N GLY A 674 -32.68 -24.70 -22.32
CA GLY A 674 -34.14 -24.74 -22.19
C GLY A 674 -34.87 -23.62 -22.93
N LYS A 675 -34.25 -22.45 -23.11
CA LYS A 675 -34.82 -21.33 -23.91
C LYS A 675 -34.24 -21.26 -25.32
N VAL A 676 -32.93 -21.50 -25.46
CA VAL A 676 -32.19 -21.44 -26.73
C VAL A 676 -31.29 -22.67 -26.85
N LYS A 677 -31.10 -23.18 -28.06
CA LYS A 677 -30.16 -24.27 -28.37
C LYS A 677 -28.80 -23.69 -28.78
N ALA A 678 -27.71 -24.34 -28.40
CA ALA A 678 -26.37 -23.94 -28.79
C ALA A 678 -25.78 -24.94 -29.78
N GLY A 679 -25.09 -24.45 -30.82
CA GLY A 679 -24.42 -25.30 -31.80
C GLY A 679 -23.07 -24.74 -32.23
N LYS A 680 -22.21 -25.62 -32.75
CA LYS A 680 -20.89 -25.25 -33.26
C LYS A 680 -20.72 -25.73 -34.69
N VAL A 681 -20.12 -24.91 -35.54
CA VAL A 681 -19.82 -25.26 -36.94
C VAL A 681 -18.33 -25.09 -37.17
N ASP A 682 -17.66 -26.20 -37.47
CA ASP A 682 -16.26 -26.20 -37.88
C ASP A 682 -16.14 -25.70 -39.34
N CYS A 683 -15.63 -24.48 -39.50
CA CYS A 683 -15.44 -23.84 -40.80
C CYS A 683 -14.25 -24.38 -41.60
N GLN A 684 -13.32 -25.08 -40.95
CA GLN A 684 -12.26 -25.81 -41.66
C GLN A 684 -12.85 -27.08 -42.30
N ALA A 685 -13.70 -27.81 -41.57
CA ALA A 685 -14.38 -28.99 -42.11
C ALA A 685 -15.48 -28.62 -43.12
N TYR A 686 -16.20 -27.52 -42.88
CA TYR A 686 -17.42 -27.15 -43.61
C TYR A 686 -17.38 -25.72 -44.17
N ALA A 687 -16.31 -25.36 -44.88
CA ALA A 687 -16.09 -24.02 -45.43
C ALA A 687 -17.28 -23.46 -46.24
N GLN A 688 -17.97 -24.32 -47.01
CA GLN A 688 -19.14 -23.92 -47.79
C GLN A 688 -20.31 -23.43 -46.92
N THR A 689 -20.53 -24.07 -45.77
CA THR A 689 -21.58 -23.67 -44.82
C THR A 689 -21.26 -22.30 -44.23
N CYS A 690 -20.00 -22.08 -43.83
CA CYS A 690 -19.56 -20.80 -43.26
C CYS A 690 -19.56 -19.67 -44.29
N GLN A 691 -19.17 -19.95 -45.54
CA GLN A 691 -19.26 -18.97 -46.62
C GLN A 691 -20.71 -18.55 -46.89
N LYS A 692 -21.64 -19.51 -46.95
CA LYS A 692 -23.08 -19.24 -47.11
C LYS A 692 -23.68 -18.47 -45.93
N ALA A 693 -23.20 -18.74 -44.72
CA ALA A 693 -23.58 -18.01 -43.52
C ALA A 693 -22.88 -16.64 -43.40
N GLY A 694 -22.01 -16.26 -44.34
CA GLY A 694 -21.38 -14.94 -44.35
C GLY A 694 -20.27 -14.74 -43.32
N ILE A 695 -19.60 -15.81 -42.89
CA ILE A 695 -18.56 -15.75 -41.87
C ILE A 695 -17.27 -15.19 -42.47
N ARG A 696 -16.72 -14.14 -41.87
CA ARG A 696 -15.51 -13.43 -42.33
C ARG A 696 -14.31 -13.59 -41.41
N ALA A 697 -14.54 -13.95 -40.14
CA ALA A 697 -13.52 -14.12 -39.11
C ALA A 697 -13.95 -15.21 -38.12
N TYR A 698 -12.99 -15.72 -37.34
CA TYR A 698 -13.25 -16.76 -36.35
C TYR A 698 -12.76 -16.33 -34.95
N PRO A 699 -13.48 -16.65 -33.87
CA PRO A 699 -14.84 -17.20 -33.87
C PRO A 699 -15.87 -16.11 -34.23
N THR A 700 -16.94 -16.49 -34.93
CA THR A 700 -18.11 -15.62 -35.15
C THR A 700 -19.34 -16.26 -34.52
N VAL A 701 -20.04 -15.52 -33.65
CA VAL A 701 -21.27 -15.99 -33.00
C VAL A 701 -22.48 -15.40 -33.69
N LYS A 702 -23.47 -16.25 -33.99
CA LYS A 702 -24.75 -15.81 -34.58
C LYS A 702 -25.95 -16.35 -33.83
N PHE A 703 -26.92 -15.48 -33.62
CA PHE A 703 -28.24 -15.81 -33.10
C PHE A 703 -29.24 -16.01 -34.25
N TYR A 704 -30.04 -17.06 -34.14
CA TYR A 704 -31.07 -17.45 -35.10
C TYR A 704 -32.42 -17.56 -34.36
N PRO A 705 -33.20 -16.46 -34.28
CA PRO A 705 -34.53 -16.51 -33.69
C PRO A 705 -35.51 -17.34 -34.53
N TYR A 706 -36.56 -17.85 -33.90
CA TYR A 706 -37.67 -18.50 -34.57
C TYR A 706 -38.88 -17.58 -34.52
N GLU A 707 -39.34 -17.13 -35.69
CA GLU A 707 -40.46 -16.18 -35.86
C GLU A 707 -41.65 -16.80 -36.60
N GLY A 708 -41.73 -18.13 -36.67
CA GLY A 708 -42.84 -18.83 -37.35
C GLY A 708 -42.65 -19.09 -38.85
N THR A 709 -41.63 -18.50 -39.51
CA THR A 709 -41.29 -18.74 -40.93
C THR A 709 -39.86 -19.27 -41.12
N ARG A 710 -39.45 -19.53 -42.37
CA ARG A 710 -38.12 -20.07 -42.72
C ARG A 710 -37.04 -19.01 -42.46
N ARG A 711 -36.00 -19.37 -41.70
CA ARG A 711 -34.98 -18.41 -41.24
C ARG A 711 -34.05 -17.98 -42.37
N ASN A 712 -33.61 -16.73 -42.28
CA ASN A 712 -32.52 -16.24 -43.11
C ASN A 712 -31.18 -16.90 -42.69
N ILE A 713 -30.39 -17.34 -43.66
CA ILE A 713 -29.10 -18.00 -43.45
C ILE A 713 -28.06 -17.09 -42.79
N TRP A 714 -28.22 -15.77 -42.93
CA TRP A 714 -27.28 -14.78 -42.39
C TRP A 714 -27.36 -14.64 -40.86
N GLY A 715 -28.47 -14.97 -40.22
CA GLY A 715 -28.67 -14.80 -38.77
C GLY A 715 -28.39 -13.36 -38.29
N GLU A 716 -28.38 -13.18 -36.97
CA GLU A 716 -27.96 -11.94 -36.32
C GLU A 716 -26.60 -12.15 -35.66
N GLN A 717 -25.61 -11.33 -36.00
CA GLN A 717 -24.27 -11.44 -35.42
C GLN A 717 -24.26 -10.92 -33.98
N ILE A 718 -23.53 -11.62 -33.10
CA ILE A 718 -23.25 -11.17 -31.73
C ILE A 718 -21.75 -10.90 -31.61
N ASP A 719 -21.40 -9.66 -31.27
CA ASP A 719 -20.01 -9.21 -31.20
C ASP A 719 -19.36 -9.46 -29.84
N SER A 720 -20.15 -9.51 -28.75
CA SER A 720 -19.64 -9.87 -27.43
C SER A 720 -19.07 -11.30 -27.42
N ARG A 721 -18.08 -11.50 -26.55
CA ARG A 721 -17.45 -12.80 -26.27
C ARG A 721 -17.58 -13.18 -24.79
N ASP A 722 -18.41 -12.47 -24.03
CA ASP A 722 -18.74 -12.79 -22.64
C ASP A 722 -20.10 -13.51 -22.56
N ALA A 723 -20.15 -14.67 -21.93
CA ALA A 723 -21.37 -15.50 -21.89
C ALA A 723 -22.56 -14.78 -21.24
N LYS A 724 -22.33 -13.92 -20.24
CA LYS A 724 -23.38 -13.23 -19.49
C LYS A 724 -23.95 -12.06 -20.29
N GLU A 725 -23.11 -11.28 -20.95
CA GLU A 725 -23.54 -10.24 -21.89
C GLU A 725 -24.36 -10.85 -23.04
N ILE A 726 -23.86 -11.93 -23.65
CA ILE A 726 -24.56 -12.63 -24.73
C ILE A 726 -25.92 -13.16 -24.25
N THR A 727 -25.98 -13.75 -23.05
CA THR A 727 -27.23 -14.25 -22.46
C THR A 727 -28.25 -13.12 -22.28
N THR A 728 -27.82 -11.97 -21.76
CA THR A 728 -28.68 -10.80 -21.52
C THR A 728 -29.24 -10.29 -22.86
N LEU A 729 -28.37 -10.09 -23.86
CA LEU A 729 -28.76 -9.66 -25.20
C LEU A 729 -29.76 -10.62 -25.85
N ILE A 730 -29.56 -11.94 -25.70
CA ILE A 730 -30.47 -12.95 -26.24
C ILE A 730 -31.83 -12.88 -25.53
N TYR A 731 -31.86 -12.74 -24.20
CA TYR A 731 -33.11 -12.66 -23.45
C TYR A 731 -33.92 -11.40 -23.78
N GLU A 732 -33.29 -10.23 -23.89
CA GLU A 732 -33.94 -9.00 -24.35
C GLU A 732 -34.58 -9.18 -25.73
N LYS A 733 -33.87 -9.84 -26.66
CA LYS A 733 -34.40 -10.15 -27.99
C LYS A 733 -35.59 -11.10 -27.94
N LEU A 734 -35.54 -12.15 -27.11
CA LEU A 734 -36.65 -13.09 -26.96
C LEU A 734 -37.90 -12.41 -26.38
N GLU A 735 -37.75 -11.49 -25.43
CA GLU A 735 -38.87 -10.72 -24.87
C GLU A 735 -39.53 -9.83 -25.93
N ASN A 736 -38.73 -9.14 -26.74
CA ASN A 736 -39.24 -8.32 -27.84
C ASN A 736 -40.04 -9.12 -28.88
N LEU A 737 -39.59 -10.34 -29.20
CA LEU A 737 -40.30 -11.26 -30.11
C LEU A 737 -41.66 -11.69 -29.54
N GLN A 738 -41.75 -11.94 -28.23
CA GLN A 738 -43.01 -12.29 -27.58
C GLN A 738 -43.99 -11.10 -27.55
N ASN A 739 -43.50 -9.88 -27.33
CA ASN A 739 -44.32 -8.68 -27.29
C ASN A 739 -44.89 -8.29 -28.68
N HIS A 740 -44.11 -8.47 -29.76
CA HIS A 740 -44.62 -8.29 -31.12
C HIS A 740 -45.68 -9.34 -31.50
N GLY A 741 -45.55 -10.58 -31.03
CA GLY A 741 -46.56 -11.62 -31.24
C GLY A 741 -47.88 -11.38 -30.49
N LYS A 742 -47.86 -10.65 -29.37
CA LYS A 742 -49.07 -10.23 -28.63
C LYS A 742 -49.78 -9.04 -29.26
N ARG A 743 -49.04 -7.99 -29.65
CA ARG A 743 -49.62 -6.81 -30.35
C ARG A 743 -50.39 -7.19 -31.62
N ASN A 744 -49.85 -8.11 -32.42
CA ASN A 744 -50.53 -8.58 -33.64
C ASN A 744 -51.76 -9.47 -33.37
N LYS A 745 -51.94 -9.98 -32.13
CA LYS A 745 -53.13 -10.75 -31.73
C LYS A 745 -54.24 -9.88 -31.12
N ASP A 746 -53.89 -8.73 -30.57
CA ASP A 746 -54.85 -7.77 -30.01
C ASP A 746 -55.40 -6.78 -31.08
N GLU A 747 -54.77 -6.74 -32.27
CA GLU A 747 -55.21 -5.97 -33.46
C GLU A 747 -55.97 -6.81 -34.51
N LEU A 748 -56.25 -8.09 -34.22
CA LEU A 748 -57.05 -9.04 -35.02
C LEU A 748 -58.26 -9.50 -34.22
#